data_AF-A0A7Y4JSX6-F1
#
_entry.id   AF-A0A7Y4JSX6-F1
#
_cell.length_a   1.000
_cell.length_b   1.000
_cell.length_c   1.000
_cell.angle_alpha   90.00
_cell.angle_beta   90.00
_cell.angle_gamma   90.00
#
_symmetry.space_group_name_H-M   'P 1'
#
loop_
_entity.id
_entity.type
_entity.pdbx_description
1 polymer ?
#
loop_
_entity_poly.entity_id
_entity_poly.type
_entity_poly.pdbx_seq_one_letter_code
_entity_poly.pdbx_strand_id
1 'polypeptide(L)'
;ETAAGLPADPIARPAAAAAARVPATPAPIAGGGLPTTTPPSPAAAARSPGKGDPFAEPAEPRLPMGGSAEDKLEFFRGILKQKTETLARARALYAEREGEVTQLKAALEKARKEGGGAGAPARSPQDEQRLQLAQAKLASLEAELAASEADRKDLTRALAEVESELPRLTEELQAERESRGAMAEELVGAKEALGLAQDRVAELASGKSEAQGALEAVQEQYQSVLADVERLTAERDAQALAISQLETALAEAKGAMGALESESDWSRSSLEEAHAHAKGMEGERDAARRQLAVVEDGLKTLQTHVTELERTLALKDADAVGLRAALTARTAEAAELPSLRSALEGRAAEAARLQARVRELEAEVAQAREAARAEVEAAEVRARMAESELASLREVLEAAEVEQVSLRDRMESDAAALGEAVHEAEGRVHAAEAKVAALEAQLAELTAQATAAREEHQQQLAAVERKLATTQAERVGYSARVSMLETAAGQREAELQRQQALVAKAQEELALERARREAVEAEAADARLAIAEAEGRAEALSSGHEGQREELAALNEQLEAARAEADKVDRLQQRVKMVEGALEASESKRRIAEAQAARVKDLDAAKAALEAKLAQSNATLLEEQAARQALEAKLAAAPTAGAAVSADVVAERDQLKADVASMKRKLMAAEAALESAASTKAKVARLEAQLKALK
;
A
#
# COMPACT_ATOMS: atom_id res chain seq x y z
N GLU A 1 53.23 38.27 32.59
CA GLU A 1 52.44 39.45 32.94
C GLU A 1 51.92 40.09 31.67
N THR A 2 50.59 40.22 31.55
CA THR A 2 49.83 41.27 30.85
C THR A 2 48.37 40.87 31.01
N ALA A 3 47.80 41.34 32.12
CA ALA A 3 46.38 41.31 32.40
C ALA A 3 45.67 42.24 31.39
N ALA A 4 44.67 41.71 30.69
CA ALA A 4 43.77 42.49 29.85
C ALA A 4 42.39 42.44 30.50
N GLY A 5 42.03 43.54 31.17
CA GLY A 5 40.69 43.75 31.71
C GLY A 5 39.67 43.88 30.59
N LEU A 6 38.60 43.08 30.68
CA LEU A 6 37.44 43.16 29.81
C LEU A 6 36.49 44.26 30.31
N PRO A 7 35.96 45.13 29.43
CA PRO A 7 34.99 46.15 29.81
C PRO A 7 33.60 45.56 30.01
N ALA A 8 32.95 45.93 31.11
CA ALA A 8 31.55 45.66 31.38
C ALA A 8 30.66 46.49 30.43
N ASP A 9 29.87 45.81 29.60
CA ASP A 9 28.85 46.43 28.75
C ASP A 9 27.62 46.84 29.60
N PRO A 10 27.04 48.03 29.36
CA PRO A 10 25.85 48.47 30.07
C PRO A 10 24.59 47.79 29.52
N ILE A 11 23.83 47.19 30.44
CA ILE A 11 22.50 46.62 30.24
C ILE A 11 21.55 47.69 29.67
N ALA A 12 21.29 47.61 28.36
CA ALA A 12 20.26 48.40 27.70
C ALA A 12 18.88 47.79 28.01
N ARG A 13 18.04 48.59 28.68
CA ARG A 13 16.62 48.31 28.92
C ARG A 13 15.86 48.00 27.62
N PRO A 14 14.95 47.01 27.58
CA PRO A 14 14.08 46.82 26.43
C PRO A 14 13.03 47.93 26.38
N ALA A 15 13.02 48.68 25.29
CA ALA A 15 11.95 49.61 24.96
C ALA A 15 10.66 48.82 24.69
N ALA A 16 9.57 49.29 25.30
CA ALA A 16 8.23 48.73 25.17
C ALA A 16 7.81 48.57 23.69
N ALA A 17 7.39 47.37 23.33
CA ALA A 17 6.78 47.04 22.05
C ALA A 17 5.49 47.86 21.86
N ALA A 18 5.48 48.70 20.82
CA ALA A 18 4.27 49.31 20.31
C ALA A 18 3.42 48.22 19.62
N ALA A 19 2.17 48.11 20.06
CA ALA A 19 1.17 47.19 19.55
C ALA A 19 0.97 47.35 18.02
N ALA A 20 1.30 46.31 17.27
CA ALA A 20 0.92 46.17 15.86
C ALA A 20 -0.60 46.02 15.76
N ARG A 21 -1.23 46.99 15.07
CA ARG A 21 -2.64 46.92 14.67
C ARG A 21 -2.85 45.79 13.67
N VAL A 22 -3.79 44.91 14.00
CA VAL A 22 -4.42 43.91 13.13
C VAL A 22 -5.09 44.61 11.93
N PRO A 23 -4.85 44.19 10.66
CA PRO A 23 -5.72 44.58 9.56
C PRO A 23 -6.97 43.70 9.58
N ALA A 24 -8.11 44.32 9.89
CA ALA A 24 -9.41 43.70 9.79
C ALA A 24 -9.86 43.55 8.32
N THR A 25 -10.28 42.32 7.99
CA THR A 25 -11.35 41.95 7.03
C THR A 25 -11.30 42.47 5.59
N PRO A 26 -11.17 41.58 4.58
CA PRO A 26 -11.48 41.92 3.20
C PRO A 26 -12.99 42.04 3.00
N ALA A 27 -13.38 43.06 2.23
CA ALA A 27 -14.75 43.34 1.80
C ALA A 27 -15.34 42.18 0.96
N PRO A 28 -16.68 41.96 1.00
CA PRO A 28 -17.32 41.00 0.12
C PRO A 28 -17.23 41.48 -1.33
N ILE A 29 -16.72 40.58 -2.18
CA ILE A 29 -16.70 40.69 -3.63
C ILE A 29 -18.14 40.89 -4.10
N ALA A 30 -18.38 42.04 -4.73
CA ALA A 30 -19.60 42.32 -5.48
C ALA A 30 -19.71 41.28 -6.60
N GLY A 31 -20.57 40.28 -6.38
CA GLY A 31 -20.96 39.29 -7.38
C GLY A 31 -21.62 40.00 -8.55
N GLY A 32 -21.01 39.83 -9.73
CA GLY A 32 -21.57 40.26 -10.99
C GLY A 32 -22.97 39.68 -11.20
N GLY A 33 -23.94 40.56 -11.36
CA GLY A 33 -25.27 40.20 -11.85
C GLY A 33 -25.16 39.70 -13.28
N LEU A 34 -25.31 38.39 -13.45
CA LEU A 34 -25.66 37.78 -14.73
C LEU A 34 -27.13 38.11 -15.03
N PRO A 35 -27.46 38.64 -16.22
CA PRO A 35 -28.86 38.81 -16.63
C PRO A 35 -29.46 37.44 -16.95
N THR A 36 -30.30 36.91 -16.07
CA THR A 36 -31.18 35.79 -16.40
C THR A 36 -32.33 36.33 -17.26
N THR A 37 -32.14 36.34 -18.58
CA THR A 37 -33.23 36.49 -19.54
C THR A 37 -33.99 35.17 -19.59
N THR A 38 -35.05 35.05 -18.79
CA THR A 38 -36.10 34.04 -18.99
C THR A 38 -36.86 34.37 -20.28
N PRO A 39 -36.95 33.46 -21.26
CA PRO A 39 -37.82 33.66 -22.42
C PRO A 39 -39.29 33.54 -21.98
N PRO A 40 -40.19 34.40 -22.49
CA PRO A 40 -41.61 34.28 -22.21
C PRO A 40 -42.17 33.03 -22.88
N SER A 41 -42.74 32.14 -22.06
CA SER A 41 -43.54 31.00 -22.51
C SER A 41 -44.79 31.52 -23.25
N PRO A 42 -45.16 30.98 -24.43
CA PRO A 42 -46.32 31.45 -25.18
C PRO A 42 -47.61 31.04 -24.44
N ALA A 43 -48.35 32.04 -23.99
CA ALA A 43 -49.69 31.87 -23.46
C ALA A 43 -50.60 31.26 -24.53
N ALA A 44 -50.96 29.99 -24.36
CA ALA A 44 -52.07 29.37 -25.04
C ALA A 44 -53.36 30.09 -24.66
N ALA A 45 -54.05 30.66 -25.65
CA ALA A 45 -55.33 31.32 -25.47
C ALA A 45 -56.40 30.30 -25.05
N ALA A 46 -56.62 30.16 -23.74
CA ALA A 46 -57.74 29.42 -23.19
C ALA A 46 -59.04 30.15 -23.54
N ARG A 47 -59.81 29.60 -24.49
CA ARG A 47 -61.20 30.01 -24.73
C ARG A 47 -62.00 29.69 -23.46
N SER A 48 -62.60 30.72 -22.86
CA SER A 48 -63.51 30.56 -21.72
C SER A 48 -64.65 29.60 -22.11
N PRO A 49 -64.88 28.50 -21.37
CA PRO A 49 -66.00 27.60 -21.64
C PRO A 49 -67.32 28.36 -21.41
N GLY A 50 -68.21 28.26 -22.39
CA GLY A 50 -69.54 28.86 -22.33
C GLY A 50 -70.35 28.27 -21.17
N LYS A 51 -71.24 29.08 -20.58
CA LYS A 51 -72.04 28.79 -19.37
C LYS A 51 -73.11 27.68 -19.51
N GLY A 52 -72.89 26.71 -20.40
CA GLY A 52 -73.75 25.55 -20.63
C GLY A 52 -72.98 24.32 -21.07
N ASP A 53 -71.65 24.32 -20.93
CA ASP A 53 -70.82 23.16 -21.23
C ASP A 53 -70.88 22.16 -20.06
N PRO A 54 -71.42 20.95 -20.25
CA PRO A 54 -71.46 19.93 -19.19
C PRO A 54 -70.07 19.41 -18.81
N PHE A 55 -69.01 19.78 -19.55
CA PHE A 55 -67.61 19.51 -19.24
C PHE A 55 -66.89 20.70 -18.58
N ALA A 56 -67.60 21.78 -18.23
CA ALA A 56 -66.99 22.92 -17.54
C ALA A 56 -66.44 22.50 -16.17
N GLU A 57 -65.11 22.40 -16.08
CA GLU A 57 -64.44 22.03 -14.84
C GLU A 57 -64.62 23.12 -13.78
N PRO A 58 -64.91 22.77 -12.51
CA PRO A 58 -64.81 23.71 -11.40
C PRO A 58 -63.39 24.26 -11.33
N ALA A 59 -63.24 25.57 -11.16
CA ALA A 59 -61.94 26.25 -11.15
C ALA A 59 -60.91 25.50 -10.29
N GLU A 60 -59.78 25.12 -10.89
CA GLU A 60 -58.75 24.34 -10.21
C GLU A 60 -58.30 25.09 -8.93
N PRO A 61 -58.36 24.45 -7.75
CA PRO A 61 -57.88 25.06 -6.52
C PRO A 61 -56.38 25.37 -6.68
N ARG A 62 -55.91 26.52 -6.20
CA ARG A 62 -54.50 26.90 -6.34
C ARG A 62 -53.62 26.04 -5.43
N LEU A 63 -52.44 25.63 -5.90
CA LEU A 63 -51.46 24.92 -5.08
C LEU A 63 -51.14 25.75 -3.82
N PRO A 64 -51.15 25.15 -2.61
CA PRO A 64 -50.70 25.82 -1.41
C PRO A 64 -49.18 26.07 -1.51
N MET A 65 -48.80 27.32 -1.79
CA MET A 65 -47.41 27.74 -1.84
C MET A 65 -46.81 27.70 -0.43
N GLY A 66 -45.80 26.85 -0.22
CA GLY A 66 -45.13 26.67 1.07
C GLY A 66 -45.62 25.49 1.91
N GLY A 67 -46.59 24.70 1.43
CA GLY A 67 -46.98 23.45 2.08
C GLY A 67 -45.83 22.44 2.14
N SER A 68 -45.83 21.60 3.18
CA SER A 68 -44.95 20.44 3.30
C SER A 68 -45.10 19.51 2.09
N ALA A 69 -44.16 18.59 1.89
CA ALA A 69 -44.27 17.60 0.81
C ALA A 69 -45.58 16.79 0.90
N GLU A 70 -46.10 16.59 2.10
CA GLU A 70 -47.37 15.90 2.37
C GLU A 70 -48.58 16.72 1.92
N ASP A 71 -48.62 18.03 2.22
CA ASP A 71 -49.72 18.92 1.81
C ASP A 71 -49.87 19.00 0.27
N LYS A 72 -48.73 18.96 -0.44
CA LYS A 72 -48.72 18.93 -1.91
C LYS A 72 -49.29 17.61 -2.42
N LEU A 73 -48.95 16.48 -1.80
CA LEU A 73 -49.48 15.17 -2.19
C LEU A 73 -51.00 15.07 -1.96
N GLU A 74 -51.52 15.62 -0.85
CA GLU A 74 -52.96 15.66 -0.60
C GLU A 74 -53.70 16.54 -1.62
N PHE A 75 -53.12 17.68 -1.97
CA PHE A 75 -53.63 18.54 -3.04
C PHE A 75 -53.68 17.81 -4.39
N PHE A 76 -52.60 17.11 -4.79
CA PHE A 76 -52.60 16.32 -6.03
C PHE A 76 -53.61 15.17 -6.01
N ARG A 77 -53.79 14.49 -4.87
CA ARG A 77 -54.85 13.48 -4.70
C ARG A 77 -56.24 14.08 -4.87
N GLY A 78 -56.48 15.28 -4.36
CA GLY A 78 -57.73 16.02 -4.52
C GLY A 78 -58.04 16.36 -5.98
N ILE A 79 -57.06 16.88 -6.72
CA ILE A 79 -57.21 17.17 -8.15
C ILE A 79 -57.48 15.89 -8.95
N LEU A 80 -56.74 14.81 -8.67
CA LEU A 80 -56.95 13.53 -9.35
C LEU A 80 -58.38 13.02 -9.13
N LYS A 81 -58.90 13.12 -7.90
CA LYS A 81 -60.28 12.74 -7.59
C LYS A 81 -61.28 13.59 -8.39
N GLN A 82 -61.11 14.91 -8.41
CA GLN A 82 -61.97 15.82 -9.17
C GLN A 82 -61.97 15.47 -10.66
N LYS A 83 -60.79 15.22 -11.25
CA LYS A 83 -60.67 14.83 -12.67
C LYS A 83 -61.31 13.47 -12.96
N THR A 84 -61.18 12.49 -12.05
CA THR A 84 -61.88 11.20 -12.22
C THR A 84 -63.41 11.33 -12.16
N GLU A 85 -63.94 12.19 -11.29
CA GLU A 85 -65.39 12.45 -11.22
C GLU A 85 -65.91 13.19 -12.47
N THR A 86 -65.12 14.11 -13.03
CA THR A 86 -65.45 14.77 -14.31
C THR A 86 -65.42 13.78 -15.46
N LEU A 87 -64.41 12.91 -15.56
CA LEU A 87 -64.34 11.87 -16.59
C LEU A 87 -65.48 10.84 -16.47
N ALA A 88 -65.90 10.50 -15.25
CA ALA A 88 -67.05 9.61 -15.04
C ALA A 88 -68.35 10.26 -15.54
N ARG A 89 -68.57 11.55 -15.23
CA ARG A 89 -69.71 12.32 -15.75
C ARG A 89 -69.69 12.45 -17.27
N ALA A 90 -68.52 12.73 -17.83
CA ALA A 90 -68.30 12.76 -19.28
C ALA A 90 -68.73 11.46 -19.96
N ARG A 91 -68.24 10.31 -19.47
CA ARG A 91 -68.59 8.98 -20.01
C ARG A 91 -70.08 8.69 -19.94
N ALA A 92 -70.75 9.06 -18.84
CA ALA A 92 -72.20 8.90 -18.71
C ALA A 92 -72.97 9.73 -19.74
N LEU A 93 -72.56 10.97 -19.99
CA LEU A 93 -73.19 11.84 -21.00
C LEU A 93 -72.96 11.34 -22.43
N TYR A 94 -71.76 10.87 -22.76
CA TYR A 94 -71.50 10.27 -24.07
C TYR A 94 -72.33 8.99 -24.27
N ALA A 95 -72.47 8.15 -23.25
CA ALA A 95 -73.33 6.95 -23.30
C ALA A 95 -74.82 7.32 -23.49
N GLU A 96 -75.29 8.40 -22.86
CA GLU A 96 -76.65 8.92 -23.07
C GLU A 96 -76.85 9.41 -24.52
N ARG A 97 -75.87 10.16 -25.07
CA ARG A 97 -75.91 10.62 -26.47
C ARG A 97 -75.83 9.49 -27.49
N GLU A 98 -75.03 8.46 -27.24
CA GLU A 98 -75.03 7.23 -28.05
C GLU A 98 -76.40 6.53 -27.99
N GLY A 99 -77.03 6.50 -26.81
CA GLY A 99 -78.40 6.04 -26.63
C GLY A 99 -79.41 6.86 -27.46
N GLU A 100 -79.30 8.18 -27.47
CA GLU A 100 -80.16 9.05 -28.29
C GLU A 100 -79.94 8.82 -29.80
N VAL A 101 -78.68 8.69 -30.24
CA VAL A 101 -78.35 8.42 -31.65
C VAL A 101 -78.89 7.07 -32.09
N THR A 102 -78.76 6.03 -31.26
CA THR A 102 -79.30 4.70 -31.57
C THR A 102 -80.84 4.72 -31.60
N GLN A 103 -81.49 5.43 -30.69
CA GLN A 103 -82.94 5.65 -30.71
C GLN A 103 -83.40 6.42 -31.96
N LEU A 104 -82.67 7.48 -32.36
CA LEU A 104 -82.97 8.25 -33.58
C LEU A 104 -82.75 7.43 -34.85
N LYS A 105 -81.69 6.60 -34.91
CA LYS A 105 -81.46 5.66 -36.02
C LYS A 105 -82.59 4.62 -36.10
N ALA A 106 -83.02 4.05 -34.97
CA ALA A 106 -84.14 3.14 -34.92
C ALA A 106 -85.48 3.81 -35.33
N ALA A 107 -85.72 5.06 -34.90
CA ALA A 107 -86.89 5.84 -35.30
C ALA A 107 -86.88 6.18 -36.80
N LEU A 108 -85.71 6.47 -37.38
CA LEU A 108 -85.57 6.76 -38.80
C LEU A 108 -85.69 5.49 -39.66
N GLU A 109 -85.17 4.35 -39.20
CA GLU A 109 -85.45 3.04 -39.79
C GLU A 109 -86.95 2.69 -39.75
N LYS A 110 -87.61 2.94 -38.61
CA LYS A 110 -89.05 2.73 -38.45
C LYS A 110 -89.85 3.62 -39.41
N ALA A 111 -89.53 4.91 -39.50
CA ALA A 111 -90.15 5.85 -40.45
C ALA A 111 -89.87 5.46 -41.92
N ARG A 112 -88.69 4.91 -42.23
CA ARG A 112 -88.37 4.35 -43.56
C ARG A 112 -89.20 3.10 -43.87
N LYS A 113 -89.36 2.19 -42.92
CA LYS A 113 -90.18 0.97 -43.05
C LYS A 113 -91.67 1.30 -43.17
N GLU A 114 -92.17 2.25 -42.38
CA GLU A 114 -93.57 2.71 -42.43
C GLU A 114 -93.91 3.45 -43.74
N GLY A 115 -92.96 4.19 -44.33
CA GLY A 115 -93.17 4.83 -45.63
C GLY A 115 -92.61 4.06 -46.84
N GLY A 116 -92.10 2.84 -46.65
CA GLY A 116 -91.57 1.96 -47.70
C GLY A 116 -92.51 0.80 -48.08
N GLY A 117 -93.66 0.69 -47.42
CA GLY A 117 -94.73 -0.22 -47.83
C GLY A 117 -95.28 0.20 -49.19
N ALA A 118 -95.00 -0.60 -50.21
CA ALA A 118 -95.49 -0.43 -51.57
C ALA A 118 -97.03 -0.30 -51.56
N GLY A 119 -97.55 0.93 -51.67
CA GLY A 119 -98.99 1.20 -51.73
C GLY A 119 -99.54 2.31 -50.81
N ALA A 120 -98.70 3.12 -50.13
CA ALA A 120 -99.19 4.27 -49.36
C ALA A 120 -99.23 5.57 -50.20
N PRO A 121 -100.27 6.42 -50.04
CA PRO A 121 -100.45 7.66 -50.79
C PRO A 121 -99.35 8.68 -50.48
N ALA A 122 -99.07 9.56 -51.45
CA ALA A 122 -97.99 10.54 -51.46
C ALA A 122 -97.69 11.13 -50.08
N ARG A 123 -96.45 10.94 -49.62
CA ARG A 123 -95.91 11.55 -48.40
C ARG A 123 -96.19 13.05 -48.45
N SER A 124 -96.70 13.60 -47.35
CA SER A 124 -96.91 15.04 -47.28
C SER A 124 -95.55 15.76 -47.34
N PRO A 125 -95.47 16.97 -47.92
CA PRO A 125 -94.21 17.75 -47.92
C PRO A 125 -93.69 18.02 -46.50
N GLN A 126 -94.56 17.93 -45.49
CA GLN A 126 -94.19 18.00 -44.08
C GLN A 126 -93.37 16.79 -43.60
N ASP A 127 -93.67 15.59 -44.09
CA ASP A 127 -92.94 14.37 -43.72
C ASP A 127 -91.55 14.32 -44.38
N GLU A 128 -91.45 14.83 -45.61
CA GLU A 128 -90.17 15.00 -46.29
C GLU A 128 -89.29 16.05 -45.59
N GLN A 129 -89.86 17.17 -45.16
CA GLN A 129 -89.13 18.16 -44.36
C GLN A 129 -88.67 17.61 -43.00
N ARG A 130 -89.50 16.81 -42.31
CA ARG A 130 -89.11 16.15 -41.05
C ARG A 130 -87.99 15.14 -41.27
N LEU A 131 -88.03 14.40 -42.37
CA LEU A 131 -86.98 13.45 -42.73
C LEU A 131 -85.67 14.17 -43.07
N GLN A 132 -85.72 15.27 -43.83
CA GLN A 132 -84.55 16.10 -44.14
C GLN A 132 -83.95 16.72 -42.87
N LEU A 133 -84.77 17.21 -41.94
CA LEU A 133 -84.32 17.77 -40.67
C LEU A 133 -83.70 16.69 -39.77
N ALA A 134 -84.27 15.48 -39.75
CA ALA A 134 -83.69 14.34 -39.03
C ALA A 134 -82.38 13.86 -39.66
N GLN A 135 -82.27 13.85 -40.99
CA GLN A 135 -81.03 13.53 -41.70
C GLN A 135 -79.95 14.59 -41.45
N ALA A 136 -80.29 15.88 -41.47
CA ALA A 136 -79.35 16.95 -41.15
C ALA A 136 -78.87 16.87 -39.69
N LYS A 137 -79.76 16.54 -38.74
CA LYS A 137 -79.38 16.29 -37.34
C LYS A 137 -78.48 15.08 -37.18
N LEU A 138 -78.74 13.98 -37.88
CA LEU A 138 -77.86 12.82 -37.87
C LEU A 138 -76.49 13.13 -38.46
N ALA A 139 -76.43 13.85 -39.57
CA ALA A 139 -75.15 14.28 -40.16
C ALA A 139 -74.37 15.20 -39.21
N SER A 140 -75.06 16.09 -38.48
CA SER A 140 -74.44 16.93 -37.44
C SER A 140 -73.89 16.10 -36.28
N LEU A 141 -74.67 15.16 -35.75
CA LEU A 141 -74.24 14.29 -34.66
C LEU A 141 -73.12 13.33 -35.08
N GLU A 142 -73.11 12.85 -36.32
CA GLU A 142 -72.02 12.03 -36.86
C GLU A 142 -70.74 12.85 -37.05
N ALA A 143 -70.84 14.13 -37.43
CA ALA A 143 -69.70 15.03 -37.48
C ALA A 143 -69.15 15.37 -36.08
N GLU A 144 -70.02 15.61 -35.09
CA GLU A 144 -69.63 15.82 -33.68
C GLU A 144 -68.99 14.57 -33.08
N LEU A 145 -69.53 13.37 -33.36
CA LEU A 145 -68.94 12.11 -32.93
C LEU A 145 -67.55 11.93 -33.54
N ALA A 146 -67.41 12.14 -34.86
CA ALA A 146 -66.10 12.06 -35.53
C ALA A 146 -65.08 13.06 -34.98
N ALA A 147 -65.51 14.28 -34.63
CA ALA A 147 -64.65 15.26 -33.96
C ALA A 147 -64.24 14.77 -32.56
N SER A 148 -65.18 14.27 -31.76
CA SER A 148 -64.88 13.72 -30.42
C SER A 148 -63.98 12.48 -30.47
N GLU A 149 -64.08 11.66 -31.53
CA GLU A 149 -63.20 10.52 -31.75
C GLU A 149 -61.79 10.95 -32.14
N ALA A 150 -61.67 12.03 -32.93
CA ALA A 150 -60.37 12.63 -33.24
C ALA A 150 -59.72 13.20 -31.97
N ASP A 151 -60.47 13.96 -31.17
CA ASP A 151 -59.99 14.48 -29.88
C ASP A 151 -59.59 13.35 -28.93
N ARG A 152 -60.37 12.26 -28.88
CA ARG A 152 -60.02 11.08 -28.07
C ARG A 152 -58.71 10.44 -28.54
N LYS A 153 -58.47 10.36 -29.85
CA LYS A 153 -57.21 9.83 -30.41
C LYS A 153 -56.03 10.73 -30.05
N ASP A 154 -56.19 12.04 -30.15
CA ASP A 154 -55.13 13.00 -29.82
C ASP A 154 -54.84 13.03 -28.31
N LEU A 155 -55.88 12.97 -27.46
CA LEU A 155 -55.70 12.80 -26.01
C LEU A 155 -55.03 11.45 -25.66
N THR A 156 -55.36 10.37 -26.36
CA THR A 156 -54.70 9.07 -26.14
C THR A 156 -53.23 9.12 -26.54
N ARG A 157 -52.88 9.84 -27.63
CA ARG A 157 -51.48 10.06 -28.02
C ARG A 157 -50.73 10.91 -27.00
N ALA A 158 -51.32 12.02 -26.56
CA ALA A 158 -50.72 12.88 -25.54
C ALA A 158 -50.53 12.12 -24.21
N LEU A 159 -51.49 11.28 -23.84
CA LEU A 159 -51.38 10.43 -22.65
C LEU A 159 -50.26 9.40 -22.80
N ALA A 160 -50.12 8.75 -23.97
CA ALA A 160 -49.00 7.84 -24.22
C ALA A 160 -47.64 8.54 -24.22
N GLU A 161 -47.55 9.79 -24.71
CA GLU A 161 -46.34 10.60 -24.65
C GLU A 161 -45.96 10.93 -23.19
N VAL A 162 -46.92 11.40 -22.39
CA VAL A 162 -46.72 11.63 -20.94
C VAL A 162 -46.34 10.34 -20.21
N GLU A 163 -47.00 9.22 -20.51
CA GLU A 163 -46.66 7.91 -19.94
C GLU A 163 -45.24 7.45 -20.34
N SER A 164 -44.75 7.85 -21.51
CA SER A 164 -43.37 7.57 -21.94
C SER A 164 -42.33 8.52 -21.33
N GLU A 165 -42.72 9.74 -20.96
CA GLU A 165 -41.84 10.71 -20.28
C GLU A 165 -41.67 10.39 -18.79
N LEU A 166 -42.68 9.81 -18.14
CA LEU A 166 -42.61 9.43 -16.71
C LEU A 166 -41.44 8.50 -16.35
N PRO A 167 -41.19 7.37 -17.05
CA PRO A 167 -40.05 6.52 -16.73
C PRO A 167 -38.72 7.27 -16.97
N ARG A 168 -38.64 8.07 -18.04
CA ARG A 168 -37.45 8.88 -18.33
C ARG A 168 -37.16 9.89 -17.23
N LEU A 169 -38.15 10.66 -16.78
CA LEU A 169 -37.99 11.61 -15.68
C LEU A 169 -37.66 10.91 -14.36
N THR A 170 -38.15 9.68 -14.16
CA THR A 170 -37.82 8.87 -12.99
C THR A 170 -36.36 8.42 -13.02
N GLU A 171 -35.85 8.00 -14.18
CA GLU A 171 -34.44 7.67 -14.40
C GLU A 171 -33.54 8.90 -14.22
N GLU A 172 -33.92 10.04 -14.80
CA GLU A 172 -33.19 11.32 -14.63
C GLU A 172 -33.15 11.75 -13.16
N LEU A 173 -34.26 11.63 -12.41
CA LEU A 173 -34.31 11.91 -10.98
C LEU A 173 -33.44 10.93 -10.16
N GLN A 174 -33.40 9.66 -10.56
CA GLN A 174 -32.56 8.66 -9.90
C GLN A 174 -31.08 8.93 -10.15
N ALA A 175 -30.69 9.24 -11.40
CA ALA A 175 -29.33 9.65 -11.74
C ALA A 175 -28.91 10.94 -11.01
N GLU A 176 -29.83 11.90 -10.82
CA GLU A 176 -29.56 13.09 -10.02
C GLU A 176 -29.34 12.75 -8.53
N ARG A 177 -30.11 11.81 -7.97
CA ARG A 177 -29.89 11.35 -6.58
C ARG A 177 -28.57 10.61 -6.41
N GLU A 178 -28.21 9.76 -7.36
CA GLU A 178 -26.94 9.03 -7.37
C GLU A 178 -25.75 9.99 -7.49
N SER A 179 -25.83 10.98 -8.40
CA SER A 179 -24.79 12.01 -8.53
C SER A 179 -24.68 12.93 -7.31
N ARG A 180 -25.81 13.31 -6.68
CA ARG A 180 -25.80 14.02 -5.38
C ARG A 180 -25.22 13.17 -4.26
N GLY A 181 -25.47 11.86 -4.27
CA GLY A 181 -24.87 10.89 -3.34
C GLY A 181 -23.35 10.83 -3.49
N ALA A 182 -22.86 10.68 -4.72
CA ALA A 182 -21.43 10.69 -5.02
C ALA A 182 -20.76 12.02 -4.60
N MET A 183 -21.38 13.17 -4.89
CA MET A 183 -20.88 14.47 -4.43
C MET A 183 -20.88 14.59 -2.90
N ALA A 184 -21.85 14.01 -2.20
CA ALA A 184 -21.87 14.00 -0.74
C ALA A 184 -20.73 13.15 -0.17
N GLU A 185 -20.43 12.00 -0.77
CA GLU A 185 -19.28 11.15 -0.40
C GLU A 185 -17.94 11.87 -0.66
N GLU A 186 -17.79 12.54 -1.80
CA GLU A 186 -16.60 13.37 -2.08
C GLU A 186 -16.44 14.50 -1.07
N LEU A 187 -17.53 15.18 -0.68
CA LEU A 187 -17.50 16.22 0.34
C LEU A 187 -17.16 15.67 1.73
N VAL A 188 -17.59 14.46 2.08
CA VAL A 188 -17.20 13.78 3.31
C VAL A 188 -15.70 13.43 3.27
N GLY A 189 -15.23 12.83 2.18
CA GLY A 189 -13.80 12.51 2.00
C GLY A 189 -12.91 13.76 2.02
N ALA A 190 -13.35 14.87 1.42
CA ALA A 190 -12.65 16.15 1.47
C ALA A 190 -12.61 16.73 2.90
N LYS A 191 -13.68 16.57 3.70
CA LYS A 191 -13.70 16.98 5.11
C LYS A 191 -12.77 16.14 5.97
N GLU A 192 -12.71 14.83 5.75
CA GLU A 192 -11.79 13.93 6.45
C GLU A 192 -10.33 14.25 6.11
N ALA A 193 -10.03 14.47 4.83
CA ALA A 193 -8.70 14.89 4.39
C ALA A 193 -8.30 16.24 4.98
N LEU A 194 -9.25 17.19 5.09
CA LEU A 194 -9.02 18.47 5.77
C LEU A 194 -8.78 18.29 7.27
N GLY A 195 -9.51 17.39 7.93
CA GLY A 195 -9.30 17.05 9.34
C GLY A 195 -7.90 16.49 9.59
N LEU A 196 -7.47 15.51 8.79
CA LEU A 196 -6.11 14.96 8.85
C LEU A 196 -5.03 16.01 8.60
N ALA A 197 -5.29 16.97 7.70
CA ALA A 197 -4.37 18.07 7.45
C ALA A 197 -4.29 19.02 8.67
N GLN A 198 -5.42 19.30 9.34
CA GLN A 198 -5.45 20.10 10.57
C GLN A 198 -4.73 19.42 11.73
N ASP A 199 -4.90 18.10 11.90
CA ASP A 199 -4.19 17.33 12.92
C ASP A 199 -2.67 17.38 12.70
N ARG A 200 -2.21 17.20 11.45
CA ARG A 200 -0.78 17.35 11.10
C ARG A 200 -0.24 18.76 11.38
N VAL A 201 -1.03 19.80 11.15
CA VAL A 201 -0.64 21.18 11.49
C VAL A 201 -0.51 21.35 13.00
N ALA A 202 -1.41 20.75 13.79
CA ALA A 202 -1.33 20.76 15.25
C ALA A 202 -0.10 20.00 15.77
N GLU A 203 0.21 18.82 15.20
CA GLU A 203 1.42 18.05 15.51
C GLU A 203 2.70 18.85 15.18
N LEU A 204 2.77 19.47 14.00
CA LEU A 204 3.91 20.31 13.62
C LEU A 204 4.04 21.54 14.53
N ALA A 205 2.93 22.11 14.99
CA ALA A 205 2.95 23.22 15.95
C ALA A 205 3.47 22.78 17.33
N SER A 206 3.06 21.60 17.82
CA SER A 206 3.58 21.01 19.05
C SER A 206 5.07 20.72 18.93
N GLY A 207 5.48 20.05 17.85
CA GLY A 207 6.89 19.75 17.58
C GLY A 207 7.75 21.01 17.46
N LYS A 208 7.24 22.08 16.87
CA LYS A 208 7.93 23.38 16.84
C LYS A 208 8.07 23.97 18.25
N SER A 209 7.05 23.88 19.10
CA SER A 209 7.11 24.38 20.48
C SER A 209 8.11 23.58 21.34
N GLU A 210 8.15 22.26 21.18
CA GLU A 210 9.09 21.38 21.87
C GLU A 210 10.53 21.64 21.42
N ALA A 211 10.76 21.77 20.10
CA ALA A 211 12.07 22.09 19.56
C ALA A 211 12.56 23.48 20.01
N GLN A 212 11.66 24.46 20.10
CA GLN A 212 11.98 25.78 20.62
C GLN A 212 12.36 25.72 22.11
N GLY A 213 11.61 24.99 22.94
CA GLY A 213 11.96 24.78 24.35
C GLY A 213 13.29 24.04 24.54
N ALA A 214 13.60 23.06 23.69
CA ALA A 214 14.89 22.38 23.70
C ALA A 214 16.06 23.33 23.34
N LEU A 215 15.84 24.23 22.37
CA LEU A 215 16.83 25.24 21.98
C LEU A 215 17.06 26.26 23.09
N GLU A 216 16.01 26.71 23.78
CA GLU A 216 16.11 27.56 24.97
C GLU A 216 16.89 26.86 26.10
N ALA A 217 16.63 25.57 26.37
CA ALA A 217 17.38 24.80 27.36
C ALA A 217 18.87 24.65 27.01
N VAL A 218 19.21 24.46 25.72
CA VAL A 218 20.62 24.41 25.26
C VAL A 218 21.27 25.79 25.39
N GLN A 219 20.54 26.87 25.12
CA GLN A 219 21.04 28.23 25.34
C GLN A 219 21.32 28.49 26.82
N GLU A 220 20.44 28.07 27.73
CA GLU A 220 20.67 28.17 29.18
C GLU A 220 21.90 27.36 29.61
N GLN A 221 22.06 26.14 29.10
CA GLN A 221 23.26 25.32 29.34
C GLN A 221 24.53 26.01 28.83
N TYR A 222 24.48 26.60 27.64
CA TYR A 222 25.62 27.35 27.08
C TYR A 222 25.98 28.56 27.93
N GLN A 223 24.99 29.34 28.39
CA GLN A 223 25.21 30.46 29.30
C GLN A 223 25.79 30.01 30.66
N SER A 224 25.31 28.88 31.20
CA SER A 224 25.88 28.29 32.41
C SER A 224 27.34 27.89 32.23
N VAL A 225 27.69 27.26 31.10
CA VAL A 225 29.08 26.86 30.81
C VAL A 225 29.97 28.09 30.62
N LEU A 226 29.48 29.15 29.97
CA LEU A 226 30.22 30.41 29.87
C LEU A 226 30.51 31.00 31.26
N ALA A 227 29.51 31.03 32.15
CA ALA A 227 29.71 31.50 33.52
C ALA A 227 30.73 30.64 34.30
N ASP A 228 30.73 29.32 34.09
CA ASP A 228 31.75 28.43 34.67
C ASP A 228 33.15 28.68 34.11
N VAL A 229 33.28 28.94 32.80
CA VAL A 229 34.56 29.29 32.17
C VAL A 229 35.08 30.63 32.70
N GLU A 230 34.22 31.63 32.84
CA GLU A 230 34.58 32.93 33.44
C GLU A 230 35.05 32.74 34.89
N ARG A 231 34.35 31.92 35.68
CA ARG A 231 34.75 31.59 37.05
C ARG A 231 36.11 30.89 37.10
N LEU A 232 36.33 29.87 36.27
CA LEU A 232 37.61 29.16 36.21
C LEU A 232 38.74 30.06 35.72
N THR A 233 38.46 31.02 34.84
CA THR A 233 39.43 32.01 34.39
C THR A 233 39.82 32.95 35.53
N ALA A 234 38.84 33.45 36.28
CA ALA A 234 39.10 34.27 37.47
C ALA A 234 39.87 33.49 38.56
N GLU A 235 39.56 32.21 38.78
CA GLU A 235 40.31 31.34 39.68
C GLU A 235 41.77 31.15 39.21
N ARG A 236 41.98 30.96 37.91
CA ARG A 236 43.33 30.88 37.32
C ARG A 236 44.10 32.19 37.50
N ASP A 237 43.48 33.34 37.26
CA ASP A 237 44.14 34.64 37.40
C ASP A 237 44.49 34.94 38.86
N ALA A 238 43.61 34.56 39.80
CA ALA A 238 43.91 34.62 41.23
C ALA A 238 45.08 33.71 41.61
N GLN A 239 45.16 32.50 41.07
CA GLN A 239 46.30 31.60 41.26
C GLN A 239 47.59 32.17 40.65
N ALA A 240 47.53 32.77 39.47
CA ALA A 240 48.68 33.41 38.82
C ALA A 240 49.21 34.59 39.66
N LEU A 241 48.31 35.41 40.20
CA LEU A 241 48.66 36.50 41.10
C LEU A 241 49.31 35.99 42.38
N ALA A 242 48.74 34.93 43.00
CA ALA A 242 49.32 34.28 44.16
C ALA A 242 50.72 33.71 43.89
N ILE A 243 50.95 33.12 42.71
CA ILE A 243 52.28 32.65 42.28
C ILE A 243 53.26 33.84 42.19
N SER A 244 52.88 34.95 41.55
CA SER A 244 53.75 36.14 41.45
C SER A 244 54.11 36.72 42.83
N GLN A 245 53.15 36.71 43.77
CA GLN A 245 53.37 37.15 45.15
C GLN A 245 54.36 36.23 45.88
N LEU A 246 54.24 34.90 45.69
CA LEU A 246 55.19 33.93 46.25
C LEU A 246 56.57 34.06 45.63
N GLU A 247 56.68 34.32 44.33
CA GLU A 247 57.96 34.56 43.65
C GLU A 247 58.63 35.84 44.15
N THR A 248 57.86 36.91 44.35
CA THR A 248 58.33 38.17 44.93
C THR A 248 58.82 37.96 46.36
N ALA A 249 58.01 37.32 47.22
CA ALA A 249 58.40 37.00 48.59
C ALA A 249 59.65 36.11 48.65
N LEU A 250 59.80 35.18 47.70
CA LEU A 250 60.98 34.34 47.58
C LEU A 250 62.21 35.12 47.11
N ALA A 251 62.06 36.09 46.20
CA ALA A 251 63.13 36.99 45.79
C ALA A 251 63.58 37.91 46.95
N GLU A 252 62.63 38.46 47.71
CA GLU A 252 62.90 39.25 48.92
C GLU A 252 63.61 38.41 49.99
N ALA A 253 63.15 37.19 50.26
CA ALA A 253 63.80 36.29 51.20
C ALA A 253 65.23 35.94 50.78
N LYS A 254 65.46 35.72 49.47
CA LYS A 254 66.82 35.52 48.93
C LYS A 254 67.68 36.77 49.06
N GLY A 255 67.13 37.95 48.79
CA GLY A 255 67.81 39.23 48.98
C GLY A 255 68.20 39.47 50.45
N ALA A 256 67.30 39.16 51.38
CA ALA A 256 67.55 39.23 52.82
C ALA A 256 68.63 38.24 53.27
N MET A 257 68.65 37.02 52.74
CA MET A 257 69.75 36.07 53.00
C MET A 257 71.07 36.61 52.45
N GLY A 258 71.11 37.16 51.23
CA GLY A 258 72.31 37.78 50.68
C GLY A 258 72.81 38.98 51.50
N ALA A 259 71.90 39.79 52.04
CA ALA A 259 72.24 40.87 52.96
C ALA A 259 72.85 40.34 54.26
N LEU A 260 72.25 39.30 54.87
CA LEU A 260 72.79 38.64 56.05
C LEU A 260 74.16 37.99 55.80
N GLU A 261 74.38 37.41 54.62
CA GLU A 261 75.69 36.90 54.21
C GLU A 261 76.71 38.03 54.11
N SER A 262 76.34 39.16 53.51
CA SER A 262 77.22 40.34 53.42
C SER A 262 77.51 40.98 54.78
N GLU A 263 76.53 41.02 55.69
CA GLU A 263 76.71 41.46 57.08
C GLU A 263 77.62 40.49 57.84
N SER A 264 77.52 39.18 57.58
CA SER A 264 78.40 38.16 58.17
C SER A 264 79.84 38.33 57.67
N ASP A 265 80.04 38.56 56.38
CA ASP A 265 81.35 38.80 55.80
C ASP A 265 81.95 40.13 56.25
N TRP A 266 81.13 41.17 56.39
CA TRP A 266 81.56 42.43 56.99
C TRP A 266 81.94 42.26 58.46
N SER A 267 81.15 41.50 59.23
CA SER A 267 81.46 41.18 60.62
C SER A 267 82.76 40.39 60.74
N ARG A 268 83.02 39.45 59.81
CA ARG A 268 84.30 38.72 59.75
C ARG A 268 85.46 39.65 59.41
N SER A 269 85.33 40.47 58.36
CA SER A 269 86.35 41.43 57.95
C SER A 269 86.66 42.44 59.06
N SER A 270 85.63 42.96 59.73
CA SER A 270 85.76 43.89 60.86
C SER A 270 86.46 43.22 62.05
N LEU A 271 86.14 41.95 62.33
CA LEU A 271 86.80 41.17 63.38
C LEU A 271 88.27 40.86 63.03
N GLU A 272 88.58 40.58 61.76
CA GLU A 272 89.96 40.41 61.28
C GLU A 272 90.77 41.71 61.37
N GLU A 273 90.18 42.85 61.01
CA GLU A 273 90.79 44.18 61.14
C GLU A 273 91.02 44.55 62.61
N ALA A 274 90.06 44.29 63.49
CA ALA A 274 90.22 44.48 64.93
C ALA A 274 91.34 43.60 65.50
N HIS A 275 91.46 42.35 65.04
CA HIS A 275 92.57 41.47 65.40
C HIS A 275 93.93 41.98 64.87
N ALA A 276 93.97 42.51 63.65
CA ALA A 276 95.18 43.10 63.08
C ALA A 276 95.60 44.36 63.84
N HIS A 277 94.66 45.24 64.16
CA HIS A 277 94.89 46.43 64.97
C HIS A 277 95.36 46.07 66.38
N ALA A 278 94.75 45.07 67.03
CA ALA A 278 95.20 44.59 68.33
C ALA A 278 96.66 44.09 68.28
N LYS A 279 97.04 43.30 67.25
CA LYS A 279 98.44 42.88 67.02
C LYS A 279 99.37 44.07 66.78
N GLY A 280 98.90 45.10 66.05
CA GLY A 280 99.64 46.35 65.84
C GLY A 280 99.92 47.08 67.16
N MET A 281 98.90 47.28 67.98
CA MET A 281 99.02 47.90 69.31
C MET A 281 99.93 47.10 70.25
N GLU A 282 99.91 45.77 70.18
CA GLU A 282 100.86 44.93 70.91
C GLU A 282 102.30 45.18 70.46
N GLY A 283 102.53 45.26 69.14
CA GLY A 283 103.84 45.59 68.56
C GLY A 283 104.32 47.00 68.96
N GLU A 284 103.44 48.00 68.93
CA GLU A 284 103.73 49.36 69.37
C GLU A 284 104.04 49.43 70.86
N ARG A 285 103.27 48.73 71.71
CA ARG A 285 103.56 48.61 73.14
C ARG A 285 104.93 48.01 73.38
N ASP A 286 105.30 46.97 72.64
CA ASP A 286 106.60 46.32 72.76
C ASP A 286 107.75 47.19 72.22
N ALA A 287 107.48 48.05 71.23
CA ALA A 287 108.41 49.08 70.76
C ALA A 287 108.57 50.21 71.80
N ALA A 288 107.48 50.70 72.37
CA ALA A 288 107.48 51.70 73.43
C ALA A 288 108.22 51.18 74.68
N ARG A 289 108.03 49.91 75.06
CA ARG A 289 108.82 49.27 76.13
C ARG A 289 110.33 49.25 75.82
N ARG A 290 110.70 48.99 74.57
CA ARG A 290 112.11 49.07 74.13
C ARG A 290 112.66 50.49 74.18
N GLN A 291 111.88 51.48 73.73
CA GLN A 291 112.27 52.89 73.81
C GLN A 291 112.41 53.35 75.27
N LEU A 292 111.51 52.92 76.15
CA LEU A 292 111.56 53.25 77.57
C LEU A 292 112.83 52.68 78.22
N ALA A 293 113.24 51.46 77.87
CA ALA A 293 114.53 50.90 78.31
C ALA A 293 115.73 51.74 77.81
N VAL A 294 115.70 52.24 76.58
CA VAL A 294 116.74 53.14 76.05
C VAL A 294 116.78 54.47 76.81
N VAL A 295 115.62 55.03 77.14
CA VAL A 295 115.53 56.28 77.94
C VAL A 295 116.02 56.05 79.37
N GLU A 296 115.66 54.92 79.99
CA GLU A 296 116.15 54.54 81.32
C GLU A 296 117.66 54.41 81.36
N ASP A 297 118.27 53.79 80.34
CA ASP A 297 119.74 53.73 80.22
C ASP A 297 120.36 55.10 79.94
N GLY A 298 119.73 55.90 79.07
CA GLY A 298 120.11 57.30 78.82
C GLY A 298 120.12 58.14 80.10
N LEU A 299 119.12 57.97 80.95
CA LEU A 299 118.97 58.69 82.23
C LEU A 299 120.05 58.28 83.24
N LYS A 300 120.44 57.00 83.28
CA LYS A 300 121.61 56.55 84.07
C LYS A 300 122.90 57.22 83.60
N THR A 301 123.14 57.31 82.28
CA THR A 301 124.29 58.06 81.74
C THR A 301 124.25 59.55 82.10
N LEU A 302 123.09 60.20 81.99
CA LEU A 302 122.97 61.61 82.37
C LEU A 302 123.22 61.83 83.86
N GLN A 303 122.75 60.93 84.73
CA GLN A 303 123.08 60.97 86.16
C GLN A 303 124.60 60.90 86.39
N THR A 304 125.33 60.05 85.66
CA THR A 304 126.80 60.03 85.77
C THR A 304 127.44 61.35 85.35
N HIS A 305 126.97 61.98 84.27
CA HIS A 305 127.50 63.29 83.83
C HIS A 305 127.19 64.44 84.79
N VAL A 306 126.02 64.45 85.43
CA VAL A 306 125.67 65.48 86.44
C VAL A 306 126.61 65.38 87.64
N THR A 307 126.88 64.16 88.15
CA THR A 307 127.83 63.99 89.26
C THR A 307 129.27 64.43 88.90
N GLU A 308 129.62 64.39 87.62
CA GLU A 308 130.91 64.84 87.13
C GLU A 308 130.97 66.37 86.96
N LEU A 309 129.89 67.00 86.46
CA LEU A 309 129.77 68.45 86.34
C LEU A 309 129.75 69.16 87.71
N GLU A 310 129.05 68.60 88.70
CA GLU A 310 129.05 69.12 90.07
C GLU A 310 130.47 69.18 90.67
N ARG A 311 131.34 68.24 90.29
CA ARG A 311 132.75 68.21 90.71
C ARG A 311 133.57 69.32 90.05
N THR A 312 133.27 69.68 88.80
CA THR A 312 133.97 70.76 88.06
C THR A 312 133.55 72.16 88.48
N LEU A 313 132.31 72.35 88.92
CA LEU A 313 131.81 73.65 89.38
C LEU A 313 132.46 74.07 90.71
N ALA A 314 132.66 73.12 91.63
CA ALA A 314 133.34 73.35 92.91
C ALA A 314 134.80 73.80 92.76
N LEU A 315 135.46 73.48 91.65
CA LEU A 315 136.83 73.92 91.36
C LEU A 315 136.91 75.37 90.85
N LYS A 316 135.87 75.89 90.19
CA LYS A 316 135.89 77.24 89.59
C LYS A 316 135.50 78.37 90.55
N ASP A 317 134.74 78.09 91.61
CA ASP A 317 134.40 79.10 92.62
C ASP A 317 135.60 79.52 93.51
N ALA A 318 136.68 78.74 93.51
CA ALA A 318 137.93 79.09 94.19
C ALA A 318 138.73 80.20 93.46
N ASP A 319 138.64 80.30 92.12
CA ASP A 319 139.43 81.24 91.32
C ASP A 319 138.81 82.67 91.27
N ALA A 320 137.51 82.81 91.54
CA ALA A 320 136.79 84.10 91.47
C ALA A 320 137.09 85.07 92.64
N VAL A 321 137.67 84.58 93.75
CA VAL A 321 138.05 85.44 94.90
C VAL A 321 139.37 86.20 94.64
N GLY A 322 140.24 85.70 93.76
CA GLY A 322 141.55 86.33 93.46
C GLY A 322 141.50 87.58 92.58
N LEU A 323 140.46 87.75 91.75
CA LEU A 323 140.39 88.83 90.74
C LEU A 323 139.75 90.15 91.24
N ARG A 324 139.14 90.18 92.43
CA ARG A 324 138.54 91.40 93.00
C ARG A 324 139.52 92.33 93.74
N ALA A 325 140.78 91.91 93.95
CA ALA A 325 141.78 92.72 94.66
C ALA A 325 142.59 93.70 93.76
N ALA A 326 142.46 93.62 92.43
CA ALA A 326 143.36 94.33 91.49
C ALA A 326 142.74 95.58 90.80
N LEU A 327 141.49 95.95 91.07
CA LEU A 327 140.74 96.94 90.29
C LEU A 327 140.40 98.26 91.03
N THR A 328 141.06 98.52 92.16
CA THR A 328 140.89 99.74 93.00
C THR A 328 142.04 100.76 92.88
N ALA A 329 142.91 100.66 91.88
CA ALA A 329 144.05 101.56 91.73
C ALA A 329 144.30 102.04 90.28
N ARG A 330 143.40 102.85 89.71
CA ARG A 330 143.81 103.97 88.81
C ARG A 330 142.66 104.93 88.49
N THR A 331 142.90 106.16 88.92
CA THR A 331 142.09 107.38 88.92
C THR A 331 141.94 108.07 87.54
N ALA A 332 140.85 108.83 87.40
CA ALA A 332 140.74 110.25 86.97
C ALA A 332 142.02 110.94 86.42
N GLU A 333 142.03 111.83 85.40
CA GLU A 333 141.12 112.95 85.09
C GLU A 333 141.56 113.71 83.79
N ALA A 334 140.71 114.62 83.27
CA ALA A 334 140.96 115.89 82.51
C ALA A 334 140.10 116.01 81.22
N ALA A 335 139.05 116.84 81.07
CA ALA A 335 138.82 118.29 81.21
C ALA A 335 138.86 119.05 79.86
N GLU A 336 137.71 119.23 79.18
CA GLU A 336 137.40 120.37 78.27
C GLU A 336 135.87 120.62 78.21
N LEU A 337 135.38 121.63 78.93
CA LEU A 337 133.95 122.00 79.08
C LEU A 337 133.65 123.49 78.75
N PRO A 338 134.06 124.02 77.58
CA PRO A 338 133.33 125.16 77.00
C PRO A 338 132.80 124.96 75.56
N SER A 339 133.25 123.95 74.81
CA SER A 339 132.80 123.69 73.42
C SER A 339 131.44 122.97 73.32
N LEU A 340 131.00 122.33 74.40
CA LEU A 340 129.73 121.59 74.49
C LEU A 340 128.48 122.47 74.70
N ARG A 341 128.64 123.75 75.07
CA ARG A 341 127.49 124.67 75.25
C ARG A 341 126.97 125.26 73.93
N SER A 342 127.85 125.55 72.96
CA SER A 342 127.44 126.04 71.62
C SER A 342 126.78 124.95 70.76
N ALA A 343 127.19 123.69 70.92
CA ALA A 343 126.57 122.54 70.24
C ALA A 343 125.16 122.19 70.77
N LEU A 344 124.82 122.66 71.98
CA LEU A 344 123.53 122.37 72.64
C LEU A 344 122.43 123.34 72.19
N GLU A 345 122.77 124.61 71.91
CA GLU A 345 121.82 125.60 71.38
C GLU A 345 121.44 125.33 69.90
N GLY A 346 122.38 124.84 69.09
CA GLY A 346 122.09 124.38 67.72
C GLY A 346 121.15 123.15 67.69
N ARG A 347 121.36 122.19 68.59
CA ARG A 347 120.49 121.01 68.74
C ARG A 347 119.09 121.34 69.26
N ALA A 348 118.94 122.38 70.09
CA ALA A 348 117.63 122.84 70.55
C ALA A 348 116.79 123.44 69.40
N ALA A 349 117.41 124.18 68.48
CA ALA A 349 116.74 124.73 67.30
C ALA A 349 116.36 123.63 66.27
N GLU A 350 117.21 122.61 66.09
CA GLU A 350 116.90 121.43 65.28
C GLU A 350 115.77 120.59 65.90
N ALA A 351 115.77 120.40 67.22
CA ALA A 351 114.70 119.69 67.93
C ALA A 351 113.34 120.40 67.78
N ALA A 352 113.31 121.73 67.81
CA ALA A 352 112.09 122.51 67.58
C ALA A 352 111.57 122.38 66.13
N ARG A 353 112.46 122.37 65.14
CA ARG A 353 112.10 122.12 63.72
C ARG A 353 111.61 120.70 63.50
N LEU A 354 112.24 119.71 64.12
CA LEU A 354 111.80 118.32 64.07
C LEU A 354 110.46 118.13 64.78
N GLN A 355 110.21 118.78 65.91
CA GLN A 355 108.89 118.75 66.56
C GLN A 355 107.79 119.40 65.71
N ALA A 356 108.08 120.50 65.01
CA ALA A 356 107.14 121.09 64.07
C ALA A 356 106.84 120.15 62.90
N ARG A 357 107.88 119.49 62.35
CA ARG A 357 107.73 118.49 61.28
C ARG A 357 106.99 117.23 61.74
N VAL A 358 107.20 116.80 62.99
CA VAL A 358 106.45 115.67 63.58
C VAL A 358 104.98 116.03 63.73
N ARG A 359 104.63 117.24 64.19
CA ARG A 359 103.23 117.67 64.28
C ARG A 359 102.55 117.80 62.91
N GLU A 360 103.29 118.27 61.90
CA GLU A 360 102.83 118.32 60.52
C GLU A 360 102.59 116.91 59.97
N LEU A 361 103.54 115.99 60.15
CA LEU A 361 103.38 114.58 59.74
C LEU A 361 102.28 113.86 60.55
N GLU A 362 102.09 114.17 61.82
CA GLU A 362 100.99 113.64 62.64
C GLU A 362 99.64 114.13 62.13
N ALA A 363 99.54 115.40 61.70
CA ALA A 363 98.34 115.95 61.09
C ALA A 363 98.08 115.34 59.70
N GLU A 364 99.11 115.16 58.87
CA GLU A 364 99.02 114.46 57.59
C GLU A 364 98.62 112.99 57.76
N VAL A 365 99.15 112.29 58.76
CA VAL A 365 98.78 110.90 59.08
C VAL A 365 97.36 110.84 59.64
N ALA A 366 96.92 111.81 60.44
CA ALA A 366 95.54 111.88 60.91
C ALA A 366 94.57 112.10 59.74
N GLN A 367 94.88 113.03 58.83
CA GLN A 367 94.10 113.27 57.61
C GLN A 367 94.10 112.05 56.68
N ALA A 368 95.25 111.38 56.49
CA ALA A 368 95.34 110.16 55.69
C ALA A 368 94.55 109.00 56.32
N ARG A 369 94.50 108.91 57.65
CA ARG A 369 93.69 107.91 58.37
C ARG A 369 92.20 108.21 58.25
N GLU A 370 91.79 109.47 58.31
CA GLU A 370 90.39 109.86 58.09
C GLU A 370 89.96 109.64 56.64
N ALA A 371 90.81 109.96 55.66
CA ALA A 371 90.58 109.66 54.26
C ALA A 371 90.49 108.14 54.00
N ALA A 372 91.41 107.35 54.56
CA ALA A 372 91.36 105.89 54.46
C ALA A 372 90.11 105.30 55.14
N ARG A 373 89.68 105.86 56.29
CA ARG A 373 88.42 105.46 56.94
C ARG A 373 87.21 105.77 56.06
N ALA A 374 87.15 106.95 55.47
CA ALA A 374 86.07 107.33 54.55
C ALA A 374 86.06 106.44 53.28
N GLU A 375 87.22 106.07 52.76
CA GLU A 375 87.33 105.12 51.64
C GLU A 375 86.89 103.71 52.02
N VAL A 376 87.23 103.25 53.24
CA VAL A 376 86.76 101.96 53.78
C VAL A 376 85.26 101.97 53.99
N GLU A 377 84.68 103.01 54.59
CA GLU A 377 83.22 103.15 54.74
C GLU A 377 82.51 103.18 53.38
N ALA A 378 83.07 103.89 52.40
CA ALA A 378 82.54 103.90 51.04
C ALA A 378 82.70 102.55 50.32
N ALA A 379 83.73 101.77 50.65
CA ALA A 379 83.92 100.42 50.15
C ALA A 379 82.96 99.43 50.83
N GLU A 380 82.70 99.57 52.13
CA GLU A 380 81.72 98.78 52.88
C GLU A 380 80.29 99.02 52.39
N VAL A 381 79.92 100.27 52.10
CA VAL A 381 78.61 100.58 51.51
C VAL A 381 78.49 99.95 50.12
N ARG A 382 79.52 100.02 49.28
CA ARG A 382 79.53 99.35 47.97
C ARG A 382 79.49 97.83 48.10
N ALA A 383 80.17 97.25 49.07
CA ALA A 383 80.12 95.82 49.35
C ALA A 383 78.72 95.39 49.79
N ARG A 384 78.07 96.14 50.69
CA ARG A 384 76.68 95.86 51.10
C ARG A 384 75.68 95.98 49.95
N MET A 385 75.84 96.97 49.06
CA MET A 385 74.99 97.06 47.87
C MET A 385 75.21 95.87 46.94
N ALA A 386 76.48 95.50 46.67
CA ALA A 386 76.80 94.33 45.88
C ALA A 386 76.29 93.02 46.51
N GLU A 387 76.35 92.88 47.83
CA GLU A 387 75.78 91.74 48.57
C GLU A 387 74.25 91.69 48.43
N SER A 388 73.58 92.84 48.48
CA SER A 388 72.12 92.92 48.26
C SER A 388 71.72 92.61 46.82
N GLU A 389 72.51 93.03 45.83
CA GLU A 389 72.32 92.68 44.42
C GLU A 389 72.60 91.20 44.16
N LEU A 390 73.62 90.62 44.81
CA LEU A 390 73.88 89.18 44.73
C LEU A 390 72.76 88.37 45.41
N ALA A 391 72.21 88.86 46.52
CA ALA A 391 71.08 88.22 47.17
C ALA A 391 69.83 88.24 46.27
N SER A 392 69.51 89.38 45.63
CA SER A 392 68.37 89.47 44.72
C SER A 392 68.57 88.64 43.45
N LEU A 393 69.78 88.59 42.90
CA LEU A 393 70.09 87.73 41.75
C LEU A 393 70.00 86.24 42.10
N ARG A 394 70.39 85.84 43.32
CA ARG A 394 70.20 84.47 43.81
C ARG A 394 68.73 84.12 43.94
N GLU A 395 67.91 85.01 44.50
CA GLU A 395 66.46 84.79 44.60
C GLU A 395 65.81 84.66 43.22
N VAL A 396 66.21 85.48 42.25
CA VAL A 396 65.73 85.37 40.86
C VAL A 396 66.21 84.07 40.20
N LEU A 397 67.44 83.65 40.46
CA LEU A 397 67.97 82.38 39.94
C LEU A 397 67.22 81.18 40.54
N GLU A 398 67.02 81.16 41.86
CA GLU A 398 66.25 80.12 42.55
C GLU A 398 64.80 80.07 42.03
N ALA A 399 64.16 81.23 41.82
CA ALA A 399 62.83 81.30 41.22
C ALA A 399 62.82 80.74 39.78
N ALA A 400 63.82 81.07 38.97
CA ALA A 400 63.94 80.56 37.60
C ALA A 400 64.23 79.05 37.56
N GLU A 401 65.03 78.52 38.49
CA GLU A 401 65.29 77.08 38.64
C GLU A 401 64.02 76.33 39.04
N VAL A 402 63.22 76.87 39.97
CA VAL A 402 61.91 76.31 40.34
C VAL A 402 60.96 76.32 39.15
N GLU A 403 60.91 77.40 38.37
CA GLU A 403 60.09 77.46 37.15
C GLU A 403 60.56 76.43 36.11
N GLN A 404 61.87 76.27 35.89
CA GLN A 404 62.42 75.26 34.99
C GLN A 404 62.08 73.84 35.43
N VAL A 405 62.20 73.52 36.72
CA VAL A 405 61.79 72.22 37.27
C VAL A 405 60.30 72.02 37.07
N SER A 406 59.47 73.02 37.36
CA SER A 406 58.02 72.92 37.16
C SER A 406 57.61 72.71 35.70
N LEU A 407 58.33 73.34 34.75
CA LEU A 407 58.12 73.15 33.32
C LEU A 407 58.56 71.77 32.87
N ARG A 408 59.68 71.27 33.41
CA ARG A 408 60.15 69.92 33.15
C ARG A 408 59.18 68.88 33.68
N ASP A 409 58.70 69.02 34.90
CA ASP A 409 57.72 68.11 35.51
C ASP A 409 56.40 68.11 34.72
N ARG A 410 55.95 69.28 34.25
CA ARG A 410 54.80 69.38 33.33
C ARG A 410 55.06 68.68 32.01
N MET A 411 56.23 68.87 31.40
CA MET A 411 56.57 68.19 30.14
C MET A 411 56.69 66.67 30.33
N GLU A 412 57.27 66.21 31.43
CA GLU A 412 57.36 64.78 31.77
C GLU A 412 55.96 64.20 32.03
N SER A 413 55.09 64.94 32.72
CA SER A 413 53.68 64.58 32.91
C SER A 413 52.89 64.55 31.59
N ASP A 414 53.06 65.54 30.73
CA ASP A 414 52.40 65.61 29.42
C ASP A 414 52.91 64.49 28.49
N ALA A 415 54.22 64.19 28.53
CA ALA A 415 54.81 63.07 27.81
C ALA A 415 54.28 61.71 28.31
N ALA A 416 54.11 61.55 29.62
CA ALA A 416 53.49 60.36 30.20
C ALA A 416 52.02 60.23 29.78
N ALA A 417 51.24 61.32 29.83
CA ALA A 417 49.84 61.33 29.40
C ALA A 417 49.69 61.04 27.90
N LEU A 418 50.59 61.57 27.06
CA LEU A 418 50.63 61.25 25.64
C LEU A 418 51.05 59.78 25.41
N GLY A 419 51.98 59.25 26.20
CA GLY A 419 52.37 57.85 26.17
C GLY A 419 51.22 56.91 26.50
N GLU A 420 50.44 57.21 27.55
CA GLU A 420 49.24 56.47 27.90
C GLU A 420 48.17 56.56 26.81
N ALA A 421 47.94 57.75 26.25
CA ALA A 421 46.99 57.95 25.17
C ALA A 421 47.38 57.17 23.90
N VAL A 422 48.67 57.06 23.60
CA VAL A 422 49.19 56.24 22.49
C VAL A 422 48.98 54.76 22.78
N HIS A 423 49.30 54.26 23.98
CA HIS A 423 49.06 52.86 24.35
C HIS A 423 47.56 52.51 24.31
N GLU A 424 46.69 53.43 24.75
CA GLU A 424 45.24 53.24 24.66
C GLU A 424 44.75 53.23 23.21
N ALA A 425 45.32 54.08 22.35
CA ALA A 425 45.02 54.09 20.92
C ALA A 425 45.49 52.81 20.23
N GLU A 426 46.69 52.32 20.54
CA GLU A 426 47.22 51.03 20.06
C GLU A 426 46.35 49.86 20.54
N GLY A 427 45.93 49.87 21.81
CA GLY A 427 44.97 48.89 22.34
C GLY A 427 43.64 48.91 21.60
N ARG A 428 43.11 50.10 21.27
CA ARG A 428 41.90 50.25 20.45
C ARG A 428 42.09 49.74 19.02
N VAL A 429 43.26 49.96 18.42
CA VAL A 429 43.60 49.43 17.09
C VAL A 429 43.67 47.90 17.13
N HIS A 430 44.37 47.30 18.09
CA HIS A 430 44.42 45.85 18.24
C HIS A 430 43.05 45.23 18.51
N ALA A 431 42.20 45.88 19.33
CA ALA A 431 40.83 45.45 19.53
C ALA A 431 39.99 45.53 18.25
N ALA A 432 40.21 46.56 17.42
CA ALA A 432 39.56 46.69 16.12
C ALA A 432 40.05 45.63 15.12
N GLU A 433 41.36 45.38 15.06
CA GLU A 433 41.96 44.32 14.24
C GLU A 433 41.43 42.94 14.63
N ALA A 434 41.33 42.64 15.92
CA ALA A 434 40.74 41.40 16.41
C ALA A 434 39.25 41.26 16.02
N LYS A 435 38.48 42.35 16.07
CA LYS A 435 37.09 42.37 15.59
C LYS A 435 37.00 42.14 14.08
N VAL A 436 37.88 42.75 13.29
CA VAL A 436 37.94 42.53 11.84
C VAL A 436 38.26 41.07 11.53
N ALA A 437 39.27 40.49 12.17
CA ALA A 437 39.62 39.07 12.01
C ALA A 437 38.46 38.13 12.40
N ALA A 438 37.75 38.44 13.48
CA ALA A 438 36.57 37.67 13.89
C ALA A 438 35.42 37.77 12.86
N LEU A 439 35.17 38.96 12.32
CA LEU A 439 34.16 39.17 11.29
C LEU A 439 34.54 38.50 9.96
N GLU A 440 35.82 38.50 9.58
CA GLU A 440 36.32 37.77 8.42
C GLU A 440 36.14 36.25 8.59
N ALA A 441 36.40 35.72 9.78
CA ALA A 441 36.14 34.31 10.09
C ALA A 441 34.65 33.97 10.01
N GLN A 442 33.78 34.82 10.57
CA GLN A 442 32.32 34.65 10.46
C GLN A 442 31.83 34.72 9.00
N LEU A 443 32.38 35.63 8.19
CA LEU A 443 32.06 35.71 6.77
C LEU A 443 32.52 34.47 6.01
N ALA A 444 33.71 33.95 6.30
CA ALA A 444 34.21 32.71 5.71
C ALA A 444 33.30 31.51 6.08
N GLU A 445 32.88 31.44 7.34
CA GLU A 445 31.96 30.40 7.81
C GLU A 445 30.58 30.50 7.14
N LEU A 446 29.97 31.69 7.10
CA LEU A 446 28.70 31.92 6.41
C LEU A 446 28.80 31.60 4.92
N THR A 447 29.93 31.91 4.29
CA THR A 447 30.17 31.57 2.88
C THR A 447 30.25 30.07 2.69
N ALA A 448 30.95 29.34 3.59
CA ALA A 448 31.02 27.88 3.56
C ALA A 448 29.65 27.23 3.80
N GLN A 449 28.86 27.75 4.75
CA GLN A 449 27.49 27.30 5.00
C GLN A 449 26.59 27.54 3.78
N ALA A 450 26.70 28.70 3.13
CA ALA A 450 25.94 29.00 1.91
C ALA A 450 26.34 28.10 0.73
N THR A 451 27.62 27.75 0.59
CA THR A 451 28.06 26.79 -0.44
C THR A 451 27.57 25.38 -0.14
N ALA A 452 27.63 24.93 1.11
CA ALA A 452 27.13 23.63 1.53
C ALA A 452 25.61 23.51 1.31
N ALA A 453 24.84 24.53 1.67
CA ALA A 453 23.40 24.56 1.42
C ALA A 453 23.06 24.53 -0.07
N ARG A 454 23.85 25.21 -0.92
CA ARG A 454 23.67 25.14 -2.39
C ARG A 454 23.97 23.76 -2.94
N GLU A 455 25.02 23.10 -2.46
CA GLU A 455 25.35 21.72 -2.85
C GLU A 455 24.26 20.75 -2.41
N GLU A 456 23.73 20.90 -1.19
CA GLU A 456 22.63 20.08 -0.70
C GLU A 456 21.35 20.28 -1.54
N HIS A 457 20.99 21.52 -1.86
CA HIS A 457 19.86 21.80 -2.75
C HIS A 457 20.09 21.26 -4.17
N GLN A 458 21.31 21.32 -4.70
CA GLN A 458 21.64 20.68 -5.98
C GLN A 458 21.49 19.16 -5.92
N GLN A 459 21.91 18.52 -4.83
CA GLN A 459 21.72 17.08 -4.64
C GLN A 459 20.24 16.71 -4.51
N GLN A 460 19.45 17.51 -3.80
CA GLN A 460 18.00 17.35 -3.68
C GLN A 460 17.32 17.49 -5.05
N LEU A 461 17.69 18.48 -5.85
CA LEU A 461 17.19 18.66 -7.21
C LEU A 461 17.54 17.46 -8.09
N ALA A 462 18.80 17.01 -8.08
CA ALA A 462 19.22 15.82 -8.82
C ALA A 462 18.48 14.55 -8.37
N ALA A 463 18.16 14.42 -7.08
CA ALA A 463 17.38 13.30 -6.56
C ALA A 463 15.92 13.36 -7.03
N VAL A 464 15.31 14.56 -7.05
CA VAL A 464 13.95 14.77 -7.58
C VAL A 464 13.89 14.51 -9.08
N GLU A 465 14.89 14.96 -9.84
CA GLU A 465 14.99 14.68 -11.29
C GLU A 465 15.10 13.19 -11.57
N ARG A 466 15.91 12.44 -10.79
CA ARG A 466 15.96 10.97 -10.91
C ARG A 466 14.61 10.33 -10.59
N LYS A 467 13.92 10.77 -9.54
CA LYS A 467 12.57 10.29 -9.19
C LYS A 467 11.55 10.59 -10.30
N LEU A 468 11.63 11.77 -10.91
CA LEU A 468 10.80 12.15 -12.04
C LEU A 468 11.07 11.26 -13.26
N ALA A 469 12.34 10.99 -13.56
CA ALA A 469 12.72 10.10 -14.65
C ALA A 469 12.23 8.66 -14.41
N THR A 470 12.34 8.13 -13.18
CA THR A 470 11.82 6.80 -12.84
C THR A 470 10.31 6.74 -12.93
N THR A 471 9.58 7.75 -12.43
CA THR A 471 8.11 7.78 -12.52
C THR A 471 7.62 7.96 -13.96
N GLN A 472 8.34 8.71 -14.80
CA GLN A 472 8.07 8.77 -16.24
C GLN A 472 8.31 7.41 -16.90
N ALA A 473 9.41 6.72 -16.58
CA ALA A 473 9.69 5.39 -17.09
C ALA A 473 8.62 4.37 -16.67
N GLU A 474 8.17 4.43 -15.41
CA GLU A 474 7.04 3.64 -14.91
C GLU A 474 5.75 3.97 -15.65
N ARG A 475 5.44 5.24 -15.88
CA ARG A 475 4.25 5.66 -16.63
C ARG A 475 4.27 5.15 -18.07
N VAL A 476 5.43 5.20 -18.73
CA VAL A 476 5.63 4.59 -20.06
C VAL A 476 5.47 3.07 -19.98
N GLY A 477 6.00 2.43 -18.94
CA GLY A 477 5.83 1.00 -18.69
C GLY A 477 4.37 0.60 -18.45
N TYR A 478 3.62 1.38 -17.68
CA TYR A 478 2.18 1.17 -17.46
C TYR A 478 1.39 1.40 -18.73
N SER A 479 1.69 2.45 -19.51
CA SER A 479 1.07 2.70 -20.82
C SER A 479 1.31 1.53 -21.79
N ALA A 480 2.53 0.98 -21.83
CA ALA A 480 2.84 -0.19 -22.64
C ALA A 480 2.08 -1.43 -22.16
N ARG A 481 1.94 -1.65 -20.84
CA ARG A 481 1.14 -2.75 -20.28
C ARG A 481 -0.35 -2.58 -20.60
N VAL A 482 -0.89 -1.38 -20.50
CA VAL A 482 -2.29 -1.09 -20.88
C VAL A 482 -2.51 -1.40 -22.35
N SER A 483 -1.61 -0.96 -23.24
CA SER A 483 -1.71 -1.29 -24.68
C SER A 483 -1.60 -2.80 -24.96
N MET A 484 -0.73 -3.52 -24.23
CA MET A 484 -0.67 -4.99 -24.30
C MET A 484 -1.93 -5.67 -23.77
N LEU A 485 -2.57 -5.12 -22.74
CA LEU A 485 -3.82 -5.65 -22.20
C LEU A 485 -5.01 -5.36 -23.13
N GLU A 486 -5.06 -4.18 -23.75
CA GLU A 486 -6.06 -3.82 -24.76
C GLU A 486 -5.95 -4.73 -25.98
N THR A 487 -4.74 -5.00 -26.46
CA THR A 487 -4.52 -5.95 -27.57
C THR A 487 -4.88 -7.39 -27.18
N ALA A 488 -4.54 -7.83 -25.96
CA ALA A 488 -4.95 -9.14 -25.45
C ALA A 488 -6.48 -9.24 -25.25
N ALA A 489 -7.13 -8.17 -24.81
CA ALA A 489 -8.59 -8.09 -24.69
C ALA A 489 -9.25 -8.18 -26.08
N GLY A 490 -8.75 -7.43 -27.08
CA GLY A 490 -9.22 -7.53 -28.46
C GLY A 490 -9.02 -8.93 -29.06
N GLN A 491 -7.92 -9.61 -28.74
CA GLN A 491 -7.72 -11.01 -29.13
C GLN A 491 -8.74 -11.96 -28.47
N ARG A 492 -9.02 -11.78 -27.17
CA ARG A 492 -10.03 -12.57 -26.46
C ARG A 492 -11.44 -12.30 -26.98
N GLU A 493 -11.77 -11.07 -27.32
CA GLU A 493 -13.05 -10.72 -27.97
C GLU A 493 -13.18 -11.39 -29.34
N ALA A 494 -12.12 -11.37 -30.15
CA ALA A 494 -12.11 -12.07 -31.43
C ALA A 494 -12.22 -13.59 -31.27
N GLU A 495 -11.60 -14.16 -30.22
CA GLU A 495 -11.72 -15.58 -29.90
C GLU A 495 -13.12 -15.95 -29.39
N LEU A 496 -13.73 -15.10 -28.56
CA LEU A 496 -15.13 -15.24 -28.14
C LEU A 496 -16.08 -15.19 -29.34
N GLN A 497 -15.88 -14.26 -30.28
CA GLN A 497 -16.68 -14.19 -31.52
C GLN A 497 -16.50 -15.46 -32.36
N ARG A 498 -15.29 -16.01 -32.46
CA ARG A 498 -15.05 -17.30 -33.13
C ARG A 498 -15.74 -18.45 -32.42
N GLN A 499 -15.69 -18.51 -31.09
CA GLN A 499 -16.38 -19.54 -30.31
C GLN A 499 -17.90 -19.42 -30.44
N GLN A 500 -18.45 -18.20 -30.42
CA GLN A 500 -19.87 -17.96 -30.66
C GLN A 500 -20.29 -18.41 -32.07
N ALA A 501 -19.47 -18.15 -33.10
CA ALA A 501 -19.71 -18.64 -34.46
C ALA A 501 -19.65 -20.17 -34.54
N LEU A 502 -18.73 -20.82 -33.83
CA LEU A 502 -18.67 -22.29 -33.73
C LEU A 502 -19.88 -22.87 -33.01
N VAL A 503 -20.36 -22.22 -31.95
CA VAL A 503 -21.58 -22.62 -31.24
C VAL A 503 -22.80 -22.47 -32.14
N ALA A 504 -22.92 -21.35 -32.87
CA ALA A 504 -24.00 -21.16 -33.84
C ALA A 504 -23.97 -22.26 -34.92
N LYS A 505 -22.79 -22.56 -35.46
CA LYS A 505 -22.62 -23.65 -36.43
C LYS A 505 -22.98 -25.02 -35.84
N ALA A 506 -22.57 -25.30 -34.60
CA ALA A 506 -22.93 -26.54 -33.92
C ALA A 506 -24.44 -26.63 -33.64
N GLN A 507 -25.11 -25.50 -33.35
CA GLN A 507 -26.57 -25.44 -33.21
C GLN A 507 -27.28 -25.70 -34.53
N GLU A 508 -26.77 -25.18 -35.65
CA GLU A 508 -27.25 -25.50 -37.00
C GLU A 508 -27.06 -26.97 -37.34
N GLU A 509 -25.88 -27.54 -37.06
CA GLU A 509 -25.60 -28.97 -37.27
C GLU A 509 -26.50 -29.86 -36.40
N LEU A 510 -26.76 -29.48 -35.15
CA LEU A 510 -27.70 -30.16 -34.25
C LEU A 510 -29.14 -30.05 -34.77
N ALA A 511 -29.55 -28.90 -35.30
CA ALA A 511 -30.86 -28.72 -35.91
C ALA A 511 -31.02 -29.59 -37.17
N LEU A 512 -29.97 -29.67 -38.00
CA LEU A 512 -29.91 -30.58 -39.15
C LEU A 512 -29.95 -32.04 -38.73
N GLU A 513 -29.25 -32.41 -37.64
CA GLU A 513 -29.26 -33.77 -37.12
C GLU A 513 -30.65 -34.13 -36.55
N ARG A 514 -31.31 -33.22 -35.84
CA ARG A 514 -32.70 -33.38 -35.40
C ARG A 514 -33.64 -33.56 -36.58
N ALA A 515 -33.54 -32.72 -37.61
CA ALA A 515 -34.33 -32.87 -38.82
C ALA A 515 -34.06 -34.21 -39.54
N ARG A 516 -32.82 -34.69 -39.55
CA ARG A 516 -32.48 -36.03 -40.06
C ARG A 516 -33.07 -37.14 -39.21
N ARG A 517 -33.05 -37.02 -37.89
CA ARG A 517 -33.66 -38.00 -36.98
C ARG A 517 -35.17 -38.02 -37.15
N GLU A 518 -35.82 -36.87 -37.23
CA GLU A 518 -37.25 -36.74 -37.51
C GLU A 518 -37.61 -37.36 -38.87
N ALA A 519 -36.78 -37.16 -39.91
CA ALA A 519 -36.97 -37.79 -41.21
C ALA A 519 -36.82 -39.32 -41.14
N VAL A 520 -35.82 -39.83 -40.42
CA VAL A 520 -35.64 -41.27 -40.21
C VAL A 520 -36.77 -41.87 -39.36
N GLU A 521 -37.27 -41.14 -38.36
CA GLU A 521 -38.43 -41.55 -37.57
C GLU A 521 -39.71 -41.58 -38.41
N ALA A 522 -39.88 -40.62 -39.33
CA ALA A 522 -40.98 -40.63 -40.31
C ALA A 522 -40.86 -41.82 -41.27
N GLU A 523 -39.67 -42.07 -41.83
CA GLU A 523 -39.41 -43.25 -42.67
C GLU A 523 -39.65 -44.56 -41.90
N ALA A 524 -39.28 -44.62 -40.62
CA ALA A 524 -39.53 -45.77 -39.77
C ALA A 524 -41.02 -45.95 -39.46
N ALA A 525 -41.78 -44.85 -39.31
CA ALA A 525 -43.23 -44.88 -39.16
C ALA A 525 -43.91 -45.38 -40.45
N ASP A 526 -43.47 -44.90 -41.60
CA ASP A 526 -43.94 -45.35 -42.91
C ASP A 526 -43.59 -46.83 -43.15
N ALA A 527 -42.39 -47.27 -42.78
CA ALA A 527 -41.99 -48.67 -42.85
C ALA A 527 -42.85 -49.55 -41.91
N ARG A 528 -43.20 -49.07 -40.71
CA ARG A 528 -44.13 -49.77 -39.81
C ARG A 528 -45.54 -49.86 -40.39
N LEU A 529 -46.04 -48.80 -41.02
CA LEU A 529 -47.31 -48.83 -41.73
C LEU A 529 -47.27 -49.83 -42.89
N ALA A 530 -46.20 -49.84 -43.69
CA ALA A 530 -46.02 -50.80 -44.78
C ALA A 530 -45.93 -52.25 -44.28
N ILE A 531 -45.27 -52.48 -43.13
CA ILE A 531 -45.24 -53.79 -42.47
C ILE A 531 -46.65 -54.17 -42.00
N ALA A 532 -47.39 -53.26 -41.34
CA ALA A 532 -48.76 -53.52 -40.89
C ALA A 532 -49.72 -53.77 -42.08
N GLU A 533 -49.55 -53.07 -43.20
CA GLU A 533 -50.29 -53.34 -44.44
C GLU A 533 -49.91 -54.69 -45.05
N ALA A 534 -48.62 -55.07 -45.01
CA ALA A 534 -48.15 -56.35 -45.49
C ALA A 534 -48.65 -57.50 -44.59
N GLU A 535 -48.69 -57.31 -43.28
CA GLU A 535 -49.31 -58.22 -42.32
C GLU A 535 -50.82 -58.33 -42.55
N GLY A 536 -51.53 -57.22 -42.76
CA GLY A 536 -52.94 -57.22 -43.13
C GLY A 536 -53.21 -57.93 -44.47
N ARG A 537 -52.32 -57.79 -45.46
CA ARG A 537 -52.39 -58.57 -46.71
C ARG A 537 -52.10 -60.05 -46.48
N ALA A 538 -51.17 -60.38 -45.60
CA ALA A 538 -50.87 -61.77 -45.23
C ALA A 538 -52.05 -62.42 -44.49
N GLU A 539 -52.73 -61.69 -43.60
CA GLU A 539 -53.96 -62.14 -42.92
C GLU A 539 -55.14 -62.27 -43.90
N ALA A 540 -55.27 -61.37 -44.87
CA ALA A 540 -56.26 -61.50 -45.95
C ALA A 540 -56.00 -62.73 -46.83
N LEU A 541 -54.73 -63.03 -47.11
CA LEU A 541 -54.34 -64.25 -47.83
C LEU A 541 -54.52 -65.50 -46.96
N SER A 542 -54.27 -65.45 -45.65
CA SER A 542 -54.46 -66.59 -44.75
C SER A 542 -55.94 -66.91 -44.56
N SER A 543 -56.80 -65.91 -44.41
CA SER A 543 -58.26 -66.07 -44.39
C SER A 543 -58.81 -66.55 -45.73
N GLY A 544 -58.24 -66.10 -46.85
CA GLY A 544 -58.53 -66.68 -48.17
C GLY A 544 -58.11 -68.15 -48.28
N HIS A 545 -56.98 -68.54 -47.71
CA HIS A 545 -56.54 -69.93 -47.64
C HIS A 545 -57.35 -70.79 -46.66
N GLU A 546 -57.90 -70.22 -45.60
CA GLU A 546 -58.87 -70.90 -44.73
C GLU A 546 -60.19 -71.13 -45.46
N GLY A 547 -60.70 -70.16 -46.21
CA GLY A 547 -61.86 -70.36 -47.10
C GLY A 547 -61.62 -71.46 -48.15
N GLN A 548 -60.43 -71.51 -48.76
CA GLN A 548 -60.05 -72.59 -49.67
C GLN A 548 -59.91 -73.95 -48.97
N ARG A 549 -59.47 -73.98 -47.71
CA ARG A 549 -59.42 -75.21 -46.91
C ARG A 549 -60.81 -75.70 -46.52
N GLU A 550 -61.73 -74.80 -46.23
CA GLU A 550 -63.14 -75.12 -45.98
C GLU A 550 -63.83 -75.63 -47.25
N GLU A 551 -63.56 -75.04 -48.42
CA GLU A 551 -64.02 -75.57 -49.71
C GLU A 551 -63.43 -76.96 -50.01
N LEU A 552 -62.15 -77.18 -49.71
CA LEU A 552 -61.53 -78.50 -49.84
C LEU A 552 -62.09 -79.52 -48.84
N ALA A 553 -62.43 -79.10 -47.62
CA ALA A 553 -63.09 -79.93 -46.62
C ALA A 553 -64.51 -80.32 -47.06
N ALA A 554 -65.28 -79.37 -47.61
CA ALA A 554 -66.60 -79.62 -48.18
C ALA A 554 -66.55 -80.56 -49.40
N LEU A 555 -65.55 -80.40 -50.28
CA LEU A 555 -65.30 -81.33 -51.40
C LEU A 555 -64.92 -82.72 -50.91
N ASN A 556 -64.18 -82.83 -49.81
CA ASN A 556 -63.79 -84.11 -49.24
C ASN A 556 -64.99 -84.80 -48.55
N GLU A 557 -65.88 -84.02 -47.92
CA GLU A 557 -67.15 -84.51 -47.36
C GLU A 557 -68.12 -84.96 -48.47
N GLN A 558 -68.15 -84.28 -49.62
CA GLN A 558 -68.89 -84.73 -50.81
C GLN A 558 -68.31 -86.03 -51.40
N LEU A 559 -66.98 -86.22 -51.34
CA LEU A 559 -66.32 -87.46 -51.72
C LEU A 559 -66.60 -88.63 -50.76
N GLU A 560 -66.66 -88.36 -49.46
CA GLU A 560 -67.08 -89.32 -48.43
C GLU A 560 -68.56 -89.70 -48.59
N ALA A 561 -69.43 -88.74 -48.89
CA ALA A 561 -70.84 -89.00 -49.19
C ALA A 561 -71.03 -89.86 -50.47
N ALA A 562 -70.22 -89.61 -51.51
CA ALA A 562 -70.20 -90.43 -52.72
C ALA A 562 -69.66 -91.85 -52.46
N ARG A 563 -68.70 -92.00 -51.54
CA ARG A 563 -68.21 -93.33 -51.09
C ARG A 563 -69.26 -94.07 -50.26
N ALA A 564 -70.03 -93.38 -49.43
CA ALA A 564 -71.14 -93.98 -48.69
C ALA A 564 -72.32 -94.41 -49.60
N GLU A 565 -72.49 -93.78 -50.76
CA GLU A 565 -73.40 -94.26 -51.82
C GLU A 565 -72.85 -95.46 -52.59
N ALA A 566 -71.55 -95.54 -52.82
CA ALA A 566 -70.90 -96.73 -53.39
C ALA A 566 -71.04 -97.97 -52.47
N ASP A 567 -70.91 -97.79 -51.15
CA ASP A 567 -71.11 -98.86 -50.16
C ASP A 567 -72.57 -99.37 -50.10
N LYS A 568 -73.56 -98.55 -50.49
CA LYS A 568 -74.96 -99.00 -50.65
C LYS A 568 -75.15 -99.86 -51.90
N VAL A 569 -74.40 -99.58 -52.96
CA VAL A 569 -74.40 -100.40 -54.20
C VAL A 569 -73.75 -101.77 -53.95
N ASP A 570 -72.69 -101.83 -53.16
CA ASP A 570 -72.05 -103.10 -52.77
C ASP A 570 -72.91 -103.95 -51.83
N ARG A 571 -73.69 -103.33 -50.93
CA ARG A 571 -74.68 -104.04 -50.09
C ARG A 571 -75.90 -104.55 -50.88
N LEU A 572 -76.27 -103.88 -51.96
CA LEU A 572 -77.30 -104.37 -52.89
C LEU A 572 -76.77 -105.50 -53.78
N GLN A 573 -75.50 -105.44 -54.19
CA GLN A 573 -74.84 -106.55 -54.90
C GLN A 573 -74.59 -107.78 -54.02
N GLN A 574 -74.32 -107.62 -52.72
CA GLN A 574 -74.25 -108.75 -51.76
C GLN A 574 -75.62 -109.40 -51.49
N ARG A 575 -76.73 -108.63 -51.55
CA ARG A 575 -78.09 -109.18 -51.39
C ARG A 575 -78.59 -109.90 -52.64
N VAL A 576 -78.16 -109.50 -53.83
CA VAL A 576 -78.45 -110.23 -55.08
C VAL A 576 -77.66 -111.55 -55.13
N LYS A 577 -76.36 -111.55 -54.73
CA LYS A 577 -75.55 -112.78 -54.59
C LYS A 577 -76.12 -113.82 -53.61
N MET A 578 -76.75 -113.39 -52.50
CA MET A 578 -77.37 -114.31 -51.54
C MET A 578 -78.69 -114.92 -52.04
N VAL A 579 -79.42 -114.23 -52.90
CA VAL A 579 -80.71 -114.72 -53.44
C VAL A 579 -80.47 -115.63 -54.65
N GLU A 580 -79.44 -115.37 -55.45
CA GLU A 580 -78.99 -116.27 -56.52
C GLU A 580 -78.39 -117.58 -55.96
N GLY A 581 -77.64 -117.51 -54.85
CA GLY A 581 -77.15 -118.70 -54.13
C GLY A 581 -78.23 -119.52 -53.41
N ALA A 582 -79.37 -118.94 -53.04
CA ALA A 582 -80.50 -119.65 -52.43
C ALA A 582 -81.43 -120.32 -53.47
N LEU A 583 -81.44 -119.81 -54.70
CA LEU A 583 -82.21 -120.38 -55.82
C LEU A 583 -81.44 -121.55 -56.49
N GLU A 584 -80.12 -121.45 -56.62
CA GLU A 584 -79.26 -122.55 -57.11
C GLU A 584 -79.10 -123.71 -56.10
N ALA A 585 -79.24 -123.44 -54.80
CA ALA A 585 -79.26 -124.45 -53.73
C ALA A 585 -80.59 -125.24 -53.61
N SER A 586 -81.65 -124.76 -54.26
CA SER A 586 -82.99 -125.37 -54.28
C SER A 586 -83.18 -126.29 -55.50
N GLU A 587 -82.65 -125.92 -56.67
CA GLU A 587 -82.73 -126.71 -57.89
C GLU A 587 -81.66 -127.83 -57.98
N SER A 588 -80.52 -127.65 -57.31
CA SER A 588 -79.49 -128.69 -57.14
C SER A 588 -79.92 -129.81 -56.18
N LYS A 589 -80.79 -129.55 -55.19
CA LYS A 589 -81.36 -130.58 -54.30
C LYS A 589 -82.46 -131.42 -54.96
N ARG A 590 -83.16 -130.89 -55.98
CA ARG A 590 -84.20 -131.62 -56.75
C ARG A 590 -83.61 -132.55 -57.82
N ARG A 591 -82.50 -132.17 -58.45
CA ARG A 591 -81.77 -133.02 -59.42
C ARG A 591 -80.89 -134.09 -58.76
N ILE A 592 -80.48 -133.90 -57.51
CA ILE A 592 -79.74 -134.92 -56.73
C ILE A 592 -80.70 -136.00 -56.16
N ALA A 593 -81.98 -135.69 -55.92
CA ALA A 593 -82.97 -136.69 -55.50
C ALA A 593 -83.43 -137.62 -56.64
N GLU A 594 -83.51 -137.13 -57.90
CA GLU A 594 -83.81 -137.97 -59.07
C GLU A 594 -82.58 -138.80 -59.55
N ALA A 595 -81.36 -138.32 -59.32
CA ALA A 595 -80.13 -139.08 -59.57
C ALA A 595 -79.81 -140.12 -58.47
N GLN A 596 -80.38 -139.98 -57.26
CA GLN A 596 -80.29 -140.94 -56.16
C GLN A 596 -81.33 -142.08 -56.27
N ALA A 597 -82.41 -141.93 -57.05
CA ALA A 597 -83.36 -143.02 -57.33
C ALA A 597 -82.86 -144.02 -58.41
N ALA A 598 -82.00 -143.59 -59.33
CA ALA A 598 -81.39 -144.47 -60.35
C ALA A 598 -80.13 -145.18 -59.83
N ARG A 599 -79.37 -144.55 -58.90
CA ARG A 599 -78.21 -145.19 -58.25
C ARG A 599 -78.57 -146.22 -57.18
N VAL A 600 -79.82 -146.28 -56.71
CA VAL A 600 -80.29 -147.39 -55.84
C VAL A 600 -80.45 -148.70 -56.62
N LYS A 601 -80.79 -148.68 -57.92
CA LYS A 601 -80.90 -149.92 -58.71
C LYS A 601 -79.55 -150.55 -59.10
N ASP A 602 -78.55 -149.72 -59.39
CA ASP A 602 -77.20 -150.21 -59.72
C ASP A 602 -76.37 -150.50 -58.46
N LEU A 603 -76.69 -149.86 -57.31
CA LEU A 603 -76.11 -150.20 -56.01
C LEU A 603 -76.80 -151.38 -55.31
N ASP A 604 -78.05 -151.74 -55.63
CA ASP A 604 -78.67 -152.99 -55.13
C ASP A 604 -78.22 -154.23 -55.94
N ALA A 605 -77.93 -154.09 -57.23
CA ALA A 605 -77.29 -155.13 -58.04
C ALA A 605 -75.78 -155.30 -57.71
N ALA A 606 -75.09 -154.21 -57.35
CA ALA A 606 -73.71 -154.26 -56.84
C ALA A 606 -73.62 -154.66 -55.36
N LYS A 607 -74.64 -154.38 -54.53
CA LYS A 607 -74.75 -154.92 -53.16
C LYS A 607 -74.99 -156.41 -53.13
N ALA A 608 -75.87 -156.97 -53.97
CA ALA A 608 -76.05 -158.43 -54.03
C ALA A 608 -74.78 -159.16 -54.49
N ALA A 609 -74.00 -158.55 -55.40
CA ALA A 609 -72.70 -159.07 -55.84
C ALA A 609 -71.58 -158.86 -54.81
N LEU A 610 -71.66 -157.83 -53.96
CA LEU A 610 -70.75 -157.60 -52.83
C LEU A 610 -71.13 -158.41 -51.59
N GLU A 611 -72.40 -158.74 -51.35
CA GLU A 611 -72.87 -159.64 -50.30
C GLU A 611 -72.49 -161.11 -50.61
N ALA A 612 -72.46 -161.51 -51.89
CA ALA A 612 -71.89 -162.78 -52.31
C ALA A 612 -70.35 -162.84 -52.14
N LYS A 613 -69.64 -161.72 -52.38
CA LYS A 613 -68.19 -161.59 -52.16
C LYS A 613 -67.81 -161.41 -50.69
N LEU A 614 -68.70 -160.89 -49.85
CA LEU A 614 -68.51 -160.71 -48.41
C LEU A 614 -68.83 -162.00 -47.63
N ALA A 615 -69.75 -162.83 -48.13
CA ALA A 615 -69.91 -164.21 -47.67
C ALA A 615 -68.69 -165.07 -48.04
N GLN A 616 -68.12 -164.87 -49.22
CA GLN A 616 -66.88 -165.53 -49.66
C GLN A 616 -65.65 -165.04 -48.88
N SER A 617 -65.59 -163.75 -48.51
CA SER A 617 -64.51 -163.22 -47.66
C SER A 617 -64.64 -163.63 -46.19
N ASN A 618 -65.87 -163.85 -45.69
CA ASN A 618 -66.12 -164.39 -44.35
C ASN A 618 -65.81 -165.90 -44.25
N ALA A 619 -65.93 -166.66 -45.34
CA ALA A 619 -65.42 -168.03 -45.41
C ALA A 619 -63.88 -168.07 -45.38
N THR A 620 -63.20 -167.19 -46.12
CA THR A 620 -61.74 -167.11 -46.11
C THR A 620 -61.17 -166.52 -44.81
N LEU A 621 -61.91 -165.68 -44.09
CA LEU A 621 -61.46 -165.11 -42.82
C LEU A 621 -61.66 -166.06 -41.63
N LEU A 622 -62.63 -166.99 -41.69
CA LEU A 622 -62.73 -168.11 -40.75
C LEU A 622 -61.64 -169.16 -40.97
N GLU A 623 -61.21 -169.38 -42.22
CA GLU A 623 -60.02 -170.18 -42.54
C GLU A 623 -58.71 -169.46 -42.10
N GLU A 624 -58.65 -168.13 -42.19
CA GLU A 624 -57.52 -167.33 -41.70
C GLU A 624 -57.47 -167.22 -40.16
N GLN A 625 -58.63 -167.25 -39.48
CA GLN A 625 -58.72 -167.34 -38.03
C GLN A 625 -58.26 -168.70 -37.49
N ALA A 626 -58.35 -169.78 -38.27
CA ALA A 626 -57.78 -171.08 -37.92
C ALA A 626 -56.26 -171.18 -38.20
N ALA A 627 -55.73 -170.42 -39.17
CA ALA A 627 -54.31 -170.41 -39.52
C ALA A 627 -53.46 -169.47 -38.62
N ARG A 628 -54.00 -168.34 -38.16
CA ARG A 628 -53.26 -167.38 -37.32
C ARG A 628 -53.23 -167.73 -35.83
N GLN A 629 -54.17 -168.54 -35.35
CA GLN A 629 -54.09 -169.16 -34.02
C GLN A 629 -53.09 -170.34 -33.98
N ALA A 630 -52.59 -170.81 -35.14
CA ALA A 630 -51.54 -171.84 -35.24
C ALA A 630 -50.15 -171.26 -35.61
N LEU A 631 -50.10 -169.97 -36.01
CA LEU A 631 -48.91 -169.11 -36.09
C LEU A 631 -48.78 -168.17 -34.87
N GLU A 632 -49.56 -168.48 -33.84
CA GLU A 632 -49.25 -168.30 -32.43
C GLU A 632 -47.82 -168.77 -32.12
N ALA A 633 -47.22 -168.18 -31.08
CA ALA A 633 -46.13 -168.79 -30.32
C ALA A 633 -44.79 -169.09 -31.05
N LYS A 634 -44.63 -168.73 -32.32
CA LYS A 634 -43.36 -168.94 -33.05
C LYS A 634 -42.78 -167.64 -33.59
N LEU A 635 -41.64 -167.29 -32.98
CA LEU A 635 -40.62 -166.33 -33.39
C LEU A 635 -40.91 -164.87 -33.06
N ALA A 636 -40.29 -164.25 -32.04
CA ALA A 636 -38.92 -164.42 -31.54
C ALA A 636 -37.87 -164.28 -32.66
N ALA A 637 -37.12 -163.18 -32.57
CA ALA A 637 -35.88 -162.88 -33.27
C ALA A 637 -35.95 -162.51 -34.77
N ALA A 638 -35.76 -161.20 -34.99
CA ALA A 638 -34.84 -160.63 -35.99
C ALA A 638 -35.27 -160.72 -37.48
N PRO A 639 -34.51 -160.11 -38.43
CA PRO A 639 -34.74 -158.74 -38.92
C PRO A 639 -34.78 -158.64 -40.48
N THR A 640 -34.70 -157.41 -40.99
CA THR A 640 -34.26 -156.97 -42.33
C THR A 640 -35.15 -157.14 -43.58
N ALA A 641 -35.34 -155.97 -44.23
CA ALA A 641 -35.19 -155.67 -45.67
C ALA A 641 -36.13 -156.29 -46.73
N GLY A 642 -36.80 -155.38 -47.46
CA GLY A 642 -36.67 -155.32 -48.92
C GLY A 642 -37.94 -155.48 -49.76
N ALA A 643 -38.43 -154.34 -50.30
CA ALA A 643 -38.90 -154.10 -51.68
C ALA A 643 -40.03 -154.99 -52.29
N ALA A 644 -41.00 -154.52 -53.08
CA ALA A 644 -41.19 -153.28 -53.85
C ALA A 644 -42.58 -153.28 -54.56
N VAL A 645 -43.09 -152.07 -54.89
CA VAL A 645 -43.81 -151.69 -56.15
C VAL A 645 -45.32 -152.06 -56.25
N SER A 646 -46.28 -151.31 -56.84
CA SER A 646 -46.31 -150.25 -57.89
C SER A 646 -47.61 -149.40 -57.88
N ALA A 647 -47.46 -148.17 -58.39
CA ALA A 647 -48.39 -147.37 -59.23
C ALA A 647 -49.68 -146.74 -58.65
N ASP A 648 -49.77 -145.41 -58.86
CA ASP A 648 -50.98 -144.62 -59.16
C ASP A 648 -51.76 -143.84 -58.10
N VAL A 649 -51.13 -143.32 -57.01
CA VAL A 649 -51.83 -142.35 -56.10
C VAL A 649 -50.99 -141.21 -55.45
N VAL A 650 -49.70 -140.93 -55.74
CA VAL A 650 -48.87 -140.03 -54.84
C VAL A 650 -48.16 -138.79 -55.48
N ALA A 651 -48.41 -138.42 -56.73
CA ALA A 651 -47.86 -137.16 -57.30
C ALA A 651 -48.70 -135.89 -57.01
N GLU A 652 -49.77 -136.02 -56.21
CA GLU A 652 -50.67 -134.94 -55.82
C GLU A 652 -50.13 -133.98 -54.74
N ARG A 653 -48.88 -134.14 -54.26
CA ARG A 653 -48.48 -133.50 -53.00
C ARG A 653 -47.27 -132.57 -53.06
N ASP A 654 -46.50 -132.54 -54.13
CA ASP A 654 -45.23 -131.79 -54.17
C ASP A 654 -45.31 -130.39 -54.81
N GLN A 655 -46.40 -130.05 -55.51
CA GLN A 655 -46.60 -128.68 -56.03
C GLN A 655 -47.00 -127.68 -54.92
N LEU A 656 -47.66 -128.15 -53.85
CA LEU A 656 -48.20 -127.30 -52.77
C LEU A 656 -47.16 -126.82 -51.74
N LYS A 657 -45.89 -127.22 -51.83
CA LYS A 657 -44.81 -126.75 -50.93
C LYS A 657 -43.94 -125.63 -51.52
N ALA A 658 -44.06 -125.33 -52.82
CA ALA A 658 -43.35 -124.22 -53.46
C ALA A 658 -43.97 -122.84 -53.09
N ASP A 659 -45.29 -122.77 -52.89
CA ASP A 659 -46.03 -121.52 -52.66
C ASP A 659 -45.87 -120.91 -51.25
N VAL A 660 -45.33 -121.66 -50.27
CA VAL A 660 -45.17 -121.19 -48.89
C VAL A 660 -43.81 -120.50 -48.64
N ALA A 661 -42.79 -120.72 -49.48
CA ALA A 661 -41.44 -120.19 -49.27
C ALA A 661 -41.20 -118.76 -49.84
N SER A 662 -42.07 -118.27 -50.73
CA SER A 662 -41.91 -116.96 -51.41
C SER A 662 -42.39 -115.76 -50.56
N MET A 663 -43.44 -115.93 -49.74
CA MET A 663 -44.02 -114.83 -48.95
C MET A 663 -43.19 -114.42 -47.71
N LYS A 664 -42.36 -115.31 -47.15
CA LYS A 664 -41.58 -115.01 -45.93
C LYS A 664 -40.37 -114.08 -46.15
N ARG A 665 -39.92 -113.88 -47.40
CA ARG A 665 -38.78 -112.99 -47.73
C ARG A 665 -39.18 -111.52 -47.96
N LYS A 666 -40.45 -111.23 -48.27
CA LYS A 666 -40.92 -109.87 -48.57
C LYS A 666 -41.22 -109.02 -47.33
N LEU A 667 -41.29 -109.63 -46.15
CA LEU A 667 -41.70 -108.95 -44.92
C LEU A 667 -40.50 -108.43 -44.09
N MET A 668 -39.35 -109.13 -44.09
CA MET A 668 -38.13 -108.67 -43.38
C MET A 668 -37.40 -107.47 -44.03
N ALA A 669 -37.65 -107.17 -45.30
CA ALA A 669 -36.93 -106.10 -46.02
C ALA A 669 -37.54 -104.69 -45.81
N ALA A 670 -38.79 -104.59 -45.38
CA ALA A 670 -39.48 -103.31 -45.18
C ALA A 670 -39.27 -102.72 -43.77
N GLU A 671 -39.01 -103.57 -42.77
CA GLU A 671 -38.79 -103.14 -41.38
C GLU A 671 -37.39 -102.51 -41.17
N ALA A 672 -36.42 -102.84 -42.03
CA ALA A 672 -35.00 -102.51 -41.81
C ALA A 672 -34.51 -101.11 -42.24
N ALA A 673 -35.33 -100.20 -42.79
CA ALA A 673 -34.78 -98.89 -43.20
C ALA A 673 -35.66 -97.67 -42.95
N LEU A 674 -36.89 -97.86 -42.44
CA LEU A 674 -37.56 -96.83 -41.64
C LEU A 674 -36.70 -96.42 -40.42
N GLU A 675 -35.82 -97.29 -39.92
CA GLU A 675 -34.79 -96.99 -38.92
C GLU A 675 -33.67 -96.04 -39.40
N SER A 676 -33.41 -95.95 -40.72
CA SER A 676 -32.36 -95.08 -41.27
C SER A 676 -32.78 -93.61 -41.39
N ALA A 677 -34.07 -93.33 -41.57
CA ALA A 677 -34.59 -91.97 -41.76
C ALA A 677 -34.76 -91.18 -40.45
N ALA A 678 -34.88 -91.87 -39.30
CA ALA A 678 -34.92 -91.20 -38.00
C ALA A 678 -33.53 -90.69 -37.54
N SER A 679 -32.45 -91.34 -37.97
CA SER A 679 -31.06 -90.99 -37.61
C SER A 679 -30.57 -89.69 -38.29
N THR A 680 -31.07 -89.35 -39.48
CA THR A 680 -30.68 -88.14 -40.21
C THR A 680 -31.37 -86.89 -39.70
N LYS A 681 -32.61 -86.99 -39.20
CA LYS A 681 -33.35 -85.85 -38.64
C LYS A 681 -32.73 -85.30 -37.34
N ALA A 682 -32.09 -86.14 -36.53
CA ALA A 682 -31.39 -85.71 -35.32
C ALA A 682 -30.03 -85.02 -35.59
N LYS A 683 -29.37 -85.30 -36.72
CA LYS A 683 -28.11 -84.66 -37.11
C LYS A 683 -28.30 -83.26 -37.72
N VAL A 684 -29.41 -83.03 -38.41
CA VAL A 684 -29.73 -81.70 -39.00
C VAL A 684 -30.05 -80.67 -37.90
N ALA A 685 -30.81 -81.05 -36.87
CA ALA A 685 -31.11 -80.16 -35.74
C ALA A 685 -29.86 -79.75 -34.94
N ARG A 686 -28.82 -80.61 -34.92
CA ARG A 686 -27.55 -80.34 -34.24
C ARG A 686 -26.63 -79.39 -35.03
N LEU A 687 -26.74 -79.38 -36.37
CA LEU A 687 -26.02 -78.45 -37.25
C LEU A 687 -26.69 -77.07 -37.31
N GLU A 688 -28.02 -76.99 -37.22
CA GLU A 688 -28.75 -75.72 -37.14
C GLU A 688 -28.49 -74.98 -35.82
N ALA A 689 -28.28 -75.69 -34.71
CA ALA A 689 -27.87 -75.09 -33.45
C ALA A 689 -26.42 -74.54 -33.48
N GLN A 690 -25.52 -75.16 -34.27
CA GLN A 690 -24.13 -74.69 -34.44
C GLN A 690 -24.01 -73.49 -35.39
N LEU A 691 -24.90 -73.36 -36.38
CA LEU A 691 -24.95 -72.20 -37.28
C LEU A 691 -25.55 -70.94 -36.62
N LYS A 692 -26.38 -71.11 -35.58
CA LYS A 692 -26.95 -70.00 -34.79
C LYS A 692 -25.96 -69.37 -33.79
N ALA A 693 -24.81 -70.00 -33.55
CA ALA A 693 -23.75 -69.52 -32.65
C ALA A 693 -22.56 -68.85 -33.38
N LEU A 694 -22.63 -68.69 -34.71
CA LEU A 694 -21.61 -68.06 -35.57
C LEU A 694 -22.15 -66.82 -36.33
N LYS A 695 -23.25 -66.25 -35.87
CA LYS A 695 -23.71 -64.87 -36.17
C LYS A 695 -23.84 -64.13 -34.86
#